data_AF-A0A2T5G7M8-F1
#
_entry.id   AF-A0A2T5G7M8-F1
#
_cell.length_a   1.000
_cell.length_b   1.000
_cell.length_c   1.000
_cell.angle_alpha   90.00
_cell.angle_beta   90.00
_cell.angle_gamma   90.00
#
_symmetry.space_group_name_H-M   'P 1'
#
loop_
_entity.id
_entity.type
_entity.pdbx_description
1 polymer ?
#
loop_
_entity_poly.entity_id
_entity_poly.type
_entity_poly.pdbx_seq_one_letter_code
_entity_poly.pdbx_strand_id
1 'polypeptide(L)'
;MARGRADKERRRCRFSELVREYKALTTLVAPVGAAAEAGGTFGGEGFRAALASWPGILFFFLAVLLLATLPYGMWRRKRSLEEEAAELIEELRFLEEALKKVERDLFPREGEELEGDPTLLLRREAFLHRTEDFRTRSIPEAVEELTRAQAAGIFRKVFALESAIAFARNLLEEGGRYLVLPPAVTRPPKTGGALPGEEEKGEEPDGGETFSQEATRAAERGEQPAGEREVSHAADERREVEGDVRAPAPAPPLPPHFVREFPLGNATASGAEEFRTLVEEDERTAALLAEVRAKLGLRLTRLEERRTALQREVADLALRFKEGRPPLPETIRRLRNAYGEIRDEVRQLVVWGERIEEEMPKAIKRLEAELRTLTEAAPLAEAGEAEEHLRAMKLLWHRLPPLWDRGDLPSLRDVGEAFARRKDLLEELLAAERHRRAKVDAQLAALREELGEFRDLLSAAAALVEKLEERYILPAEVRTELAAQAAEYESLVRARDAVEKQVRAREFREAEASLDRLLESTAEARRGMRGYIEWLEGISREEAELRRRLEEVGSRLRRLSQEIERVFYTDRTPYHERLAVLEQELPAWEGRLSLRPLDLAQVKEEFRTYLELVEAVEEETHADLQALREAERTVLHLNAYRFDVPEVGRWLMEAENAFWDGRFREAQTFARRALDTGTKLGVFQGTAP
;
A
#
# COMPACT_ATOMS: atom_id res chain seq x y z
N MET A 1 57.61 -10.89 -10.17
CA MET A 1 57.56 -9.41 -10.07
C MET A 1 56.54 -8.73 -10.99
N ALA A 2 56.04 -9.36 -12.06
CA ALA A 2 55.01 -8.76 -12.93
C ALA A 2 53.59 -8.70 -12.30
N ARG A 3 53.22 -9.68 -11.45
CA ARG A 3 51.92 -9.65 -10.71
C ARG A 3 51.83 -8.54 -9.67
N GLY A 4 52.95 -8.11 -9.09
CA GLY A 4 53.00 -7.00 -8.14
C GLY A 4 52.88 -5.61 -8.80
N ARG A 5 53.12 -5.49 -10.11
CA ARG A 5 52.92 -4.23 -10.86
C ARG A 5 51.47 -4.06 -11.30
N ALA A 6 50.81 -5.12 -11.75
CA ALA A 6 49.39 -5.09 -12.11
C ALA A 6 48.47 -4.76 -10.93
N ASP A 7 48.81 -5.21 -9.71
CA ASP A 7 48.04 -4.91 -8.51
C ASP A 7 48.30 -3.48 -7.98
N LYS A 8 49.48 -2.93 -8.27
CA LYS A 8 49.85 -1.54 -7.96
C LYS A 8 49.23 -0.54 -8.95
N GLU A 9 49.07 -0.94 -10.21
CA GLU A 9 48.31 -0.18 -11.23
C GLU A 9 46.81 -0.25 -10.99
N ARG A 10 46.24 -1.40 -10.61
CA ARG A 10 44.82 -1.49 -10.19
C ARG A 10 44.52 -0.64 -8.96
N ARG A 11 45.43 -0.57 -7.98
CA ARG A 11 45.29 0.34 -6.83
C ARG A 11 45.46 1.81 -7.21
N ARG A 12 46.35 2.15 -8.15
CA ARG A 12 46.49 3.52 -8.68
C ARG A 12 45.28 3.97 -9.50
N CYS A 13 44.68 3.09 -10.31
CA CYS A 13 43.46 3.41 -11.06
C CYS A 13 42.27 3.63 -10.12
N ARG A 14 42.06 2.76 -9.12
CA ARG A 14 41.01 2.97 -8.10
C ARG A 14 41.26 4.21 -7.24
N PHE A 15 42.51 4.54 -6.92
CA PHE A 15 42.83 5.76 -6.18
C PHE A 15 42.64 7.01 -7.06
N SER A 16 42.88 6.93 -8.37
CA SER A 16 42.62 8.04 -9.31
C SER A 16 41.14 8.25 -9.61
N GLU A 17 40.34 7.18 -9.60
CA GLU A 17 38.88 7.22 -9.67
C GLU A 17 38.28 7.77 -8.38
N LEU A 18 38.76 7.31 -7.21
CA LEU A 18 38.40 7.88 -5.91
C LEU A 18 38.81 9.35 -5.79
N VAL A 19 39.97 9.76 -6.31
CA VAL A 19 40.40 11.17 -6.31
C VAL A 19 39.59 12.00 -7.32
N ARG A 20 39.12 11.43 -8.43
CA ARG A 20 38.17 12.10 -9.36
C ARG A 20 36.78 12.23 -8.75
N GLU A 21 36.29 11.22 -8.04
CA GLU A 21 35.03 11.25 -7.31
C GLU A 21 35.11 12.21 -6.10
N TYR A 22 36.25 12.28 -5.41
CA TYR A 22 36.48 13.28 -4.36
C TYR A 22 36.62 14.70 -4.93
N LYS A 23 37.15 14.85 -6.16
CA LYS A 23 37.15 16.14 -6.88
C LYS A 23 35.74 16.55 -7.33
N ALA A 24 34.90 15.59 -7.72
CA ALA A 24 33.49 15.81 -8.05
C ALA A 24 32.66 16.17 -6.81
N LEU A 25 32.96 15.56 -5.66
CA LEU A 25 32.34 15.88 -4.36
C LEU A 25 32.81 17.23 -3.80
N THR A 26 34.07 17.62 -4.03
CA THR A 26 34.56 18.96 -3.63
C THR A 26 34.04 20.08 -4.53
N THR A 27 33.71 19.81 -5.79
CA THR A 27 32.95 20.77 -6.64
C THR A 27 31.48 20.92 -6.25
N LEU A 28 30.89 19.94 -5.54
CA LEU A 28 29.54 20.06 -4.96
C LEU A 28 29.51 20.84 -3.63
N VAL A 29 30.68 21.11 -3.02
CA VAL A 29 30.84 21.99 -1.85
C VAL A 29 31.24 23.42 -2.27
N ALA A 30 31.18 23.72 -3.57
CA ALA A 30 31.48 25.04 -4.13
C ALA A 30 30.29 26.04 -4.15
N PRO A 31 29.45 26.13 -3.11
CA PRO A 31 28.81 27.41 -2.80
C PRO A 31 29.07 27.81 -1.34
N VAL A 32 30.33 27.88 -0.95
CA VAL A 32 30.76 28.69 0.22
C VAL A 32 31.87 29.69 -0.17
N GLY A 33 32.56 29.48 -1.30
CA GLY A 33 33.56 30.42 -1.81
C GLY A 33 33.02 31.52 -2.73
N ALA A 34 31.85 31.33 -3.36
CA ALA A 34 31.29 32.29 -4.32
C ALA A 34 30.39 33.36 -3.68
N ALA A 35 29.99 33.18 -2.41
CA ALA A 35 29.26 34.20 -1.65
C ALA A 35 30.19 35.26 -1.00
N ALA A 36 31.52 35.13 -1.15
CA ALA A 36 32.49 36.06 -0.59
C ALA A 36 32.77 37.31 -1.46
N GLU A 37 32.27 37.36 -2.70
CA GLU A 37 32.52 38.48 -3.62
C GLU A 37 31.30 39.41 -3.83
N ALA A 38 30.16 39.13 -3.22
CA ALA A 38 28.97 39.98 -3.34
C ALA A 38 28.34 40.30 -1.97
N GLY A 39 29.00 41.21 -1.23
CA GLY A 39 28.35 42.13 -0.29
C GLY A 39 27.82 41.56 1.04
N GLY A 40 28.69 41.53 2.06
CA GLY A 40 28.29 41.42 3.46
C GLY A 40 29.43 40.96 4.34
N THR A 41 29.96 41.85 5.19
CA THR A 41 31.12 41.63 6.07
C THR A 41 30.91 40.49 7.07
N PHE A 42 31.19 39.26 6.67
CA PHE A 42 31.57 38.16 7.56
C PHE A 42 32.96 37.68 7.14
N GLY A 43 33.98 38.41 7.61
CA GLY A 43 35.37 38.09 7.34
C GLY A 43 35.76 36.71 7.88
N GLY A 44 36.71 36.05 7.22
CA GLY A 44 37.26 34.74 7.58
C GLY A 44 37.88 34.63 8.99
N GLU A 45 37.90 35.71 9.75
CA GLU A 45 38.16 35.71 11.20
C GLU A 45 36.98 35.16 12.00
N GLY A 46 35.73 35.35 11.56
CA GLY A 46 34.54 34.82 12.24
C GLY A 46 34.43 33.29 12.20
N PHE A 47 34.82 32.67 11.09
CA PHE A 47 34.84 31.20 10.97
C PHE A 47 36.01 30.58 11.76
N ARG A 48 37.15 31.27 11.83
CA ARG A 48 38.28 30.88 12.70
C ARG A 48 37.98 31.10 14.19
N ALA A 49 37.27 32.16 14.55
CA ALA A 49 36.84 32.44 15.92
C ALA A 49 35.73 31.48 16.39
N ALA A 50 34.79 31.13 15.50
CA ALA A 50 33.78 30.10 15.77
C ALA A 50 34.43 28.72 15.98
N LEU A 51 35.41 28.34 15.15
CA LEU A 51 36.19 27.10 15.32
C LEU A 51 37.19 27.14 16.49
N ALA A 52 37.50 28.31 17.05
CA ALA A 52 38.29 28.46 18.28
C ALA A 52 37.42 28.44 19.55
N SER A 53 36.10 28.60 19.42
CA SER A 53 35.15 28.50 20.51
C SER A 53 34.76 27.03 20.75
N TRP A 54 34.68 26.61 22.02
CA TRP A 54 34.22 25.27 22.39
C TRP A 54 32.90 24.85 21.73
N PRO A 55 31.88 25.73 21.58
CA PRO A 55 30.64 25.40 20.89
C PRO A 55 30.80 25.12 19.39
N GLY A 56 31.65 25.87 18.69
CA GLY A 56 31.87 25.65 17.25
C GLY A 56 32.69 24.39 16.95
N ILE A 57 33.62 24.02 17.84
CA ILE A 57 34.31 22.73 17.78
C ILE A 57 33.29 21.58 17.95
N LEU A 58 32.38 21.71 18.92
CA LEU A 58 31.37 20.69 19.21
C LEU A 58 30.37 20.53 18.06
N PHE A 59 29.95 21.63 17.44
CA PHE A 59 29.11 21.61 16.23
C PHE A 59 29.82 20.96 15.04
N PHE A 60 31.10 21.26 14.83
CA PHE A 60 31.89 20.64 13.78
C PHE A 60 32.05 19.12 13.98
N PHE A 61 32.34 18.68 15.21
CA PHE A 61 32.39 17.25 15.52
C PHE A 61 31.03 16.57 15.37
N LEU A 62 29.92 17.24 15.75
CA LEU A 62 28.57 16.71 15.56
C LEU A 62 28.22 16.57 14.07
N ALA A 63 28.56 17.57 13.24
CA ALA A 63 28.35 17.54 11.80
C ALA A 63 29.18 16.42 11.14
N VAL A 64 30.45 16.26 11.55
CA VAL A 64 31.32 15.17 11.08
C VAL A 64 30.80 13.80 11.56
N LEU A 65 30.26 13.71 12.78
CA LEU A 65 29.64 12.50 13.31
C LEU A 65 28.39 12.13 12.51
N LEU A 66 27.51 13.11 12.23
CA LEU A 66 26.32 12.94 11.39
C LEU A 66 26.69 12.48 9.97
N LEU A 67 27.67 13.13 9.35
CA LEU A 67 28.20 12.73 8.04
C LEU A 67 28.84 11.33 8.06
N ALA A 68 29.44 10.93 9.19
CA ALA A 68 29.99 9.58 9.36
C ALA A 68 28.91 8.51 9.63
N THR A 69 27.76 8.89 10.18
CA THR A 69 26.64 7.98 10.44
C THR A 69 25.78 7.69 9.20
N LEU A 70 25.70 8.61 8.23
CA LEU A 70 24.96 8.40 6.97
C LEU A 70 25.46 7.19 6.15
N PRO A 71 26.77 6.98 5.93
CA PRO A 71 27.31 5.77 5.30
C PRO A 71 26.96 4.49 6.07
N TYR A 72 26.94 4.55 7.40
CA TYR A 72 26.62 3.41 8.25
C TYR A 72 25.13 3.04 8.18
N GLY A 73 24.25 4.04 8.23
CA GLY A 73 22.81 3.86 8.05
C GLY A 73 22.45 3.30 6.68
N MET A 74 23.06 3.83 5.61
CA MET A 74 22.90 3.30 4.26
C MET A 74 23.46 1.88 4.12
N TRP A 75 24.60 1.57 4.77
CA TRP A 75 25.16 0.21 4.78
C TRP A 75 24.25 -0.79 5.50
N ARG A 76 23.66 -0.39 6.63
CA ARG A 76 22.72 -1.25 7.39
C ARG A 76 21.43 -1.50 6.61
N ARG A 77 20.82 -0.46 6.03
CA ARG A 77 19.62 -0.56 5.20
C ARG A 77 19.87 -1.37 3.93
N LYS A 78 21.06 -1.24 3.35
CA LYS A 78 21.46 -2.06 2.22
C LYS A 78 21.54 -3.55 2.60
N ARG A 79 22.09 -3.87 3.78
CA ARG A 79 22.22 -5.25 4.25
C ARG A 79 20.86 -5.91 4.49
N SER A 80 19.89 -5.20 5.07
CA SER A 80 18.52 -5.72 5.23
C SER A 80 17.84 -5.97 3.88
N LEU A 81 18.02 -5.07 2.92
CA LEU A 81 17.48 -5.25 1.57
C LEU A 81 18.17 -6.41 0.81
N GLU A 82 19.48 -6.62 1.00
CA GLU A 82 20.20 -7.78 0.44
C GLU A 82 19.69 -9.12 1.04
N GLU A 83 19.33 -9.13 2.33
CA GLU A 83 18.71 -10.27 3.02
C GLU A 83 17.29 -10.53 2.48
N GLU A 84 16.45 -9.50 2.36
CA GLU A 84 15.10 -9.61 1.76
C GLU A 84 15.14 -10.07 0.29
N ALA A 85 16.10 -9.58 -0.50
CA ALA A 85 16.27 -10.01 -1.88
C ALA A 85 16.69 -11.49 -1.99
N ALA A 86 17.46 -12.01 -1.03
CA ALA A 86 17.84 -13.42 -1.01
C ALA A 86 16.66 -14.32 -0.65
N GLU A 87 15.84 -13.92 0.32
CA GLU A 87 14.60 -14.60 0.70
C GLU A 87 13.62 -14.67 -0.47
N LEU A 88 13.41 -13.55 -1.18
CA LEU A 88 12.54 -13.51 -2.36
C LEU A 88 13.01 -14.38 -3.52
N ILE A 89 14.34 -14.55 -3.70
CA ILE A 89 14.88 -15.49 -4.70
C ILE A 89 14.55 -16.94 -4.32
N GLU A 90 14.59 -17.28 -3.02
CA GLU A 90 14.20 -18.61 -2.54
C GLU A 90 12.68 -18.85 -2.70
N GLU A 91 11.85 -17.86 -2.38
CA GLU A 91 10.40 -17.93 -2.56
C GLU A 91 10.00 -18.05 -4.04
N LEU A 92 10.66 -17.32 -4.94
CA LEU A 92 10.42 -17.42 -6.39
C LEU A 92 10.81 -18.79 -6.94
N ARG A 93 11.89 -19.40 -6.43
CA ARG A 93 12.27 -20.77 -6.78
C ARG A 93 11.28 -21.80 -6.23
N PHE A 94 10.81 -21.62 -5.01
CA PHE A 94 9.76 -22.46 -4.43
C PHE A 94 8.47 -22.38 -5.25
N LEU A 95 8.07 -21.17 -5.68
CA LEU A 95 6.94 -20.97 -6.57
C LEU A 95 7.13 -21.68 -7.92
N GLU A 96 8.33 -21.61 -8.50
CA GLU A 96 8.67 -22.33 -9.74
C GLU A 96 8.52 -23.86 -9.58
N GLU A 97 8.97 -24.41 -8.46
CA GLU A 97 8.83 -25.83 -8.12
C GLU A 97 7.38 -26.23 -7.84
N ALA A 98 6.62 -25.38 -7.15
CA ALA A 98 5.21 -25.58 -6.88
C ALA A 98 4.40 -25.57 -8.19
N LEU A 99 4.66 -24.65 -9.10
CA LEU A 99 4.02 -24.60 -10.42
C LEU A 99 4.39 -25.81 -11.28
N LYS A 100 5.66 -26.27 -11.25
CA LYS A 100 6.07 -27.54 -11.88
C LYS A 100 5.33 -28.75 -11.31
N LYS A 101 5.04 -28.74 -10.01
CA LYS A 101 4.31 -29.82 -9.35
C LYS A 101 2.83 -29.78 -9.72
N VAL A 102 2.21 -28.60 -9.77
CA VAL A 102 0.83 -28.41 -10.24
C VAL A 102 0.67 -28.87 -11.70
N GLU A 103 1.63 -28.56 -12.56
CA GLU A 103 1.67 -29.05 -13.95
C GLU A 103 1.77 -30.59 -14.03
N ARG A 104 2.52 -31.23 -13.14
CA ARG A 104 2.67 -32.69 -13.08
C ARG A 104 1.47 -33.40 -12.44
N ASP A 105 0.90 -32.83 -11.38
CA ASP A 105 -0.13 -33.46 -10.56
C ASP A 105 -1.53 -33.31 -11.19
N LEU A 106 -1.76 -32.25 -11.98
CA LEU A 106 -3.04 -32.05 -12.67
C LEU A 106 -3.14 -32.75 -14.03
N PHE A 107 -2.03 -33.27 -14.60
CA PHE A 107 -2.04 -33.83 -15.97
C PHE A 107 -1.25 -35.15 -16.11
N PRO A 108 -1.92 -36.30 -16.35
CA PRO A 108 -1.26 -37.53 -16.77
C PRO A 108 -0.73 -37.42 -18.21
N ARG A 109 0.30 -38.23 -18.52
CA ARG A 109 1.02 -38.27 -19.81
C ARG A 109 0.09 -38.50 -21.01
N GLU A 110 0.50 -37.98 -22.17
CA GLU A 110 -0.11 -38.17 -23.49
C GLU A 110 -0.73 -39.57 -23.67
N GLY A 111 -2.05 -39.63 -23.80
CA GLY A 111 -2.78 -40.88 -24.07
C GLY A 111 -4.16 -41.04 -23.41
N GLU A 112 -4.53 -40.21 -22.43
CA GLU A 112 -5.88 -40.22 -21.85
C GLU A 112 -6.78 -39.15 -22.50
N GLU A 113 -7.63 -39.58 -23.43
CA GLU A 113 -8.67 -38.74 -24.03
C GLU A 113 -9.68 -38.31 -22.95
N LEU A 114 -9.62 -37.04 -22.56
CA LEU A 114 -10.68 -36.38 -21.81
C LEU A 114 -11.75 -35.92 -22.80
N GLU A 115 -12.73 -36.79 -23.07
CA GLU A 115 -14.00 -36.39 -23.67
C GLU A 115 -14.72 -35.41 -22.74
N GLY A 116 -14.94 -34.18 -23.18
CA GLY A 116 -15.82 -33.23 -22.50
C GLY A 116 -15.50 -31.76 -22.77
N ASP A 117 -16.36 -31.13 -23.57
CA ASP A 117 -16.56 -29.68 -23.76
C ASP A 117 -15.36 -28.85 -24.34
N PRO A 118 -15.41 -28.40 -25.61
CA PRO A 118 -14.32 -27.65 -26.25
C PRO A 118 -13.99 -26.32 -25.55
N THR A 119 -14.93 -25.77 -24.78
CA THR A 119 -14.72 -24.54 -24.01
C THR A 119 -13.81 -24.75 -22.79
N LEU A 120 -13.84 -25.95 -22.19
CA LEU A 120 -12.95 -26.31 -21.08
C LEU A 120 -11.53 -26.61 -21.57
N LEU A 121 -11.39 -27.19 -22.77
CA LEU A 121 -10.10 -27.41 -23.42
C LEU A 121 -9.39 -26.09 -23.75
N LEU A 122 -10.10 -25.11 -24.32
CA LEU A 122 -9.53 -23.78 -24.60
C LEU A 122 -9.15 -23.02 -23.32
N ARG A 123 -9.96 -23.11 -22.26
CA ARG A 123 -9.61 -22.51 -20.95
C ARG A 123 -8.41 -23.19 -20.31
N ARG A 124 -8.28 -24.51 -20.49
CA ARG A 124 -7.14 -25.32 -20.04
C ARG A 124 -5.85 -24.94 -20.79
N GLU A 125 -5.90 -24.85 -22.11
CA GLU A 125 -4.76 -24.42 -22.94
C GLU A 125 -4.33 -23.00 -22.62
N ALA A 126 -5.28 -22.07 -22.44
CA ALA A 126 -4.98 -20.70 -22.04
C ALA A 126 -4.38 -20.60 -20.62
N PHE A 127 -4.79 -21.47 -19.70
CA PHE A 127 -4.20 -21.56 -18.36
C PHE A 127 -2.77 -22.10 -18.44
N LEU A 128 -2.55 -23.17 -19.20
CA LEU A 128 -1.23 -23.78 -19.41
C LEU A 128 -0.23 -22.80 -20.02
N HIS A 129 -0.62 -22.11 -21.10
CA HIS A 129 0.22 -21.10 -21.75
C HIS A 129 0.60 -19.98 -20.78
N ARG A 130 -0.32 -19.51 -19.93
CA ARG A 130 -0.01 -18.49 -18.93
C ARG A 130 0.92 -19.00 -17.84
N THR A 131 0.71 -20.21 -17.33
CA THR A 131 1.59 -20.79 -16.30
C THR A 131 2.98 -21.10 -16.85
N GLU A 132 3.08 -21.51 -18.12
CA GLU A 132 4.34 -21.76 -18.80
C GLU A 132 5.10 -20.46 -19.10
N ASP A 133 4.42 -19.42 -19.59
CA ASP A 133 4.99 -18.08 -19.76
C ASP A 133 5.50 -17.52 -18.42
N PHE A 134 4.71 -17.66 -17.36
CA PHE A 134 5.07 -17.18 -16.03
C PHE A 134 6.33 -17.88 -15.49
N ARG A 135 6.44 -19.20 -15.70
CA ARG A 135 7.59 -20.00 -15.29
C ARG A 135 8.84 -19.72 -16.13
N THR A 136 8.70 -19.63 -17.45
CA THR A 136 9.83 -19.58 -18.38
C THR A 136 10.35 -18.17 -18.62
N ARG A 137 9.53 -17.15 -18.37
CA ARG A 137 9.87 -15.76 -18.66
C ARG A 137 9.86 -14.88 -17.40
N SER A 138 8.74 -14.82 -16.68
CA SER A 138 8.56 -13.85 -15.58
C SER A 138 9.40 -14.15 -14.34
N ILE A 139 9.46 -15.41 -13.90
CA ILE A 139 10.28 -15.81 -12.74
C ILE A 139 11.79 -15.62 -13.02
N PRO A 140 12.35 -16.06 -14.16
CA PRO A 140 13.75 -15.82 -14.50
C PRO A 140 14.10 -14.34 -14.62
N GLU A 141 13.20 -13.52 -15.20
CA GLU A 141 13.39 -12.07 -15.33
C GLU A 141 13.49 -11.38 -13.96
N ALA A 142 12.63 -11.73 -13.01
CA ALA A 142 12.70 -11.21 -11.64
C ALA A 142 13.97 -11.63 -10.90
N VAL A 143 14.41 -12.89 -11.08
CA VAL A 143 15.68 -13.38 -10.50
C VAL A 143 16.88 -12.67 -11.13
N GLU A 144 16.87 -12.42 -12.43
CA GLU A 144 17.91 -11.66 -13.11
C GLU A 144 17.95 -10.19 -12.68
N GLU A 145 16.80 -9.54 -12.48
CA GLU A 145 16.75 -8.16 -12.00
C GLU A 145 17.23 -8.04 -10.55
N LEU A 146 16.81 -8.94 -9.65
CA LEU A 146 17.29 -8.98 -8.26
C LEU A 146 18.81 -9.22 -8.20
N THR A 147 19.34 -10.14 -9.00
CA THR A 147 20.79 -10.44 -9.04
C THR A 147 21.60 -9.31 -9.67
N ARG A 148 21.09 -8.63 -10.71
CA ARG A 148 21.71 -7.41 -11.29
C ARG A 148 21.70 -6.25 -10.30
N ALA A 149 20.60 -6.07 -9.56
CA ALA A 149 20.47 -5.03 -8.54
C ALA A 149 21.42 -5.28 -7.35
N GLN A 150 21.64 -6.55 -6.95
CA GLN A 150 22.67 -6.92 -5.96
C GLN A 150 24.10 -6.59 -6.42
N ALA A 151 24.37 -6.59 -7.74
CA ALA A 151 25.71 -6.40 -8.30
C ALA A 151 26.16 -4.93 -8.50
N ALA A 152 25.26 -3.96 -8.73
CA ALA A 152 25.60 -2.59 -9.18
C ALA A 152 26.08 -1.63 -8.06
N GLY A 153 27.20 -0.88 -8.10
CA GLY A 153 27.83 -0.13 -6.96
C GLY A 153 27.00 0.76 -5.96
N ILE A 154 27.65 1.12 -4.83
CA ILE A 154 27.09 1.53 -3.50
C ILE A 154 25.87 2.47 -3.48
N PHE A 155 25.83 3.55 -4.28
CA PHE A 155 24.77 4.56 -4.18
C PHE A 155 23.56 4.30 -5.12
N ARG A 156 23.76 3.58 -6.23
CA ARG A 156 22.66 3.16 -7.10
C ARG A 156 21.97 1.87 -6.60
N LYS A 157 22.56 1.17 -5.61
CA LYS A 157 22.05 -0.10 -5.04
C LYS A 157 20.70 0.03 -4.37
N VAL A 158 20.52 0.98 -3.46
CA VAL A 158 19.35 0.97 -2.55
C VAL A 158 18.05 1.12 -3.35
N PHE A 159 18.00 2.10 -4.26
CA PHE A 159 16.82 2.35 -5.08
C PHE A 159 16.55 1.24 -6.12
N ALA A 160 17.59 0.68 -6.73
CA ALA A 160 17.44 -0.42 -7.69
C ALA A 160 17.03 -1.75 -7.01
N LEU A 161 17.48 -1.98 -5.76
CA LEU A 161 17.06 -3.14 -4.98
C LEU A 161 15.62 -3.00 -4.51
N GLU A 162 15.20 -1.82 -4.06
CA GLU A 162 13.82 -1.55 -3.65
C GLU A 162 12.83 -1.75 -4.80
N SER A 163 13.16 -1.28 -6.02
CA SER A 163 12.32 -1.50 -7.20
C SER A 163 12.26 -2.98 -7.61
N ALA A 164 13.39 -3.69 -7.56
CA ALA A 164 13.44 -5.12 -7.91
C ALA A 164 12.71 -5.99 -6.88
N ILE A 165 12.76 -5.63 -5.59
CA ILE A 165 12.00 -6.29 -4.51
C ILE A 165 10.50 -6.08 -4.71
N ALA A 166 10.06 -4.87 -5.05
CA ALA A 166 8.65 -4.59 -5.32
C ALA A 166 8.12 -5.39 -6.52
N PHE A 167 8.91 -5.48 -7.60
CA PHE A 167 8.58 -6.30 -8.76
C PHE A 167 8.46 -7.79 -8.40
N ALA A 168 9.40 -8.32 -7.62
CA ALA A 168 9.38 -9.71 -7.17
C ALA A 168 8.19 -10.05 -6.25
N ARG A 169 7.81 -9.14 -5.35
CA ARG A 169 6.63 -9.33 -4.47
C ARG A 169 5.32 -9.37 -5.26
N ASN A 170 5.13 -8.47 -6.22
CA ASN A 170 3.95 -8.50 -7.10
C ASN A 170 3.87 -9.82 -7.89
N LEU A 171 5.01 -10.33 -8.37
CA LEU A 171 5.05 -11.62 -9.06
C LEU A 171 4.74 -12.80 -8.12
N LEU A 172 5.16 -12.78 -6.86
CA LEU A 172 4.78 -13.82 -5.90
C LEU A 172 3.28 -13.81 -5.60
N GLU A 173 2.68 -12.63 -5.47
CA GLU A 173 1.23 -12.49 -5.27
C GLU A 173 0.42 -12.97 -6.49
N GLU A 174 0.86 -12.62 -7.70
CA GLU A 174 0.25 -13.10 -8.94
C GLU A 174 0.42 -14.61 -9.12
N GLY A 175 1.62 -15.12 -8.83
CA GLY A 175 1.96 -16.54 -8.87
C GLY A 175 1.15 -17.38 -7.88
N GLY A 176 0.96 -16.88 -6.65
CA GLY A 176 0.15 -17.52 -5.61
C GLY A 176 -1.31 -17.73 -6.02
N ARG A 177 -1.87 -16.83 -6.85
CA ARG A 177 -3.24 -16.98 -7.39
C ARG A 177 -3.38 -18.18 -8.33
N TYR A 178 -2.30 -18.64 -8.97
CA TYR A 178 -2.32 -19.84 -9.82
C TYR A 178 -2.22 -21.15 -9.02
N LEU A 179 -1.79 -21.10 -7.74
CA LEU A 179 -1.75 -22.25 -6.83
C LEU A 179 -3.11 -22.51 -6.15
N VAL A 180 -4.01 -21.51 -6.12
CA VAL A 180 -5.38 -21.66 -5.63
C VAL A 180 -6.27 -22.09 -6.80
N LEU A 181 -6.57 -23.39 -6.88
CA LEU A 181 -7.42 -23.96 -7.93
C LEU A 181 -8.79 -23.24 -7.99
N PRO A 182 -9.24 -22.74 -9.16
CA PRO A 182 -10.60 -22.23 -9.30
C PRO A 182 -11.62 -23.37 -9.14
N PRO A 183 -12.78 -23.13 -8.47
CA PRO A 183 -13.77 -24.16 -8.15
C PRO A 183 -14.39 -24.86 -9.38
N ALA A 184 -14.18 -24.34 -10.58
CA ALA A 184 -14.77 -24.83 -11.84
C ALA A 184 -14.06 -26.04 -12.48
N VAL A 185 -12.97 -26.57 -11.89
CA VAL A 185 -12.24 -27.75 -12.41
C VAL A 185 -12.43 -28.99 -11.51
N THR A 186 -13.44 -28.99 -10.64
CA THR A 186 -13.82 -30.17 -9.87
C THR A 186 -14.86 -31.00 -10.64
N ARG A 187 -14.54 -32.28 -10.93
CA ARG A 187 -15.51 -33.25 -11.47
C ARG A 187 -16.73 -33.32 -10.53
N PRO A 188 -17.98 -33.28 -11.02
CA PRO A 188 -19.10 -33.67 -10.19
C PRO A 188 -19.01 -35.16 -9.85
N PRO A 189 -19.43 -35.60 -8.65
CA PRO A 189 -19.46 -37.01 -8.29
C PRO A 189 -20.44 -37.77 -9.18
N LYS A 190 -20.03 -38.96 -9.63
CA LYS A 190 -20.90 -39.91 -10.34
C LYS A 190 -22.06 -40.32 -9.42
N THR A 191 -23.24 -39.74 -9.61
CA THR A 191 -24.49 -40.33 -9.14
C THR A 191 -24.85 -41.50 -10.05
N GLY A 192 -24.49 -42.72 -9.63
CA GLY A 192 -25.10 -43.94 -10.13
C GLY A 192 -26.58 -43.95 -9.75
N GLY A 193 -27.43 -44.13 -10.75
CA GLY A 193 -28.88 -44.05 -10.60
C GLY A 193 -29.49 -45.22 -9.82
N ALA A 194 -30.61 -44.91 -9.17
CA ALA A 194 -31.73 -45.81 -9.00
C ALA A 194 -32.98 -44.96 -8.72
N LEU A 195 -33.84 -44.78 -9.72
CA LEU A 195 -35.25 -45.23 -9.72
C LEU A 195 -35.99 -44.66 -10.96
N PRO A 196 -36.94 -45.41 -11.52
CA PRO A 196 -37.63 -45.10 -12.77
C PRO A 196 -38.79 -44.12 -12.56
N GLY A 197 -39.21 -43.49 -13.67
CA GLY A 197 -40.22 -42.44 -13.68
C GLY A 197 -41.67 -42.90 -13.80
N GLU A 198 -42.51 -41.88 -14.00
CA GLU A 198 -43.95 -41.77 -14.30
C GLU A 198 -44.46 -40.59 -13.44
N GLU A 199 -45.41 -39.72 -13.78
CA GLU A 199 -46.08 -39.26 -14.99
C GLU A 199 -46.87 -38.01 -14.53
N GLU A 200 -47.22 -37.12 -15.47
CA GLU A 200 -48.41 -36.23 -15.48
C GLU A 200 -48.62 -35.01 -14.54
N LYS A 201 -48.94 -33.87 -15.21
CA LYS A 201 -49.92 -32.79 -14.89
C LYS A 201 -49.63 -31.90 -13.66
N GLY A 202 -49.80 -30.58 -13.67
CA GLY A 202 -50.40 -29.59 -14.56
C GLY A 202 -50.61 -28.29 -13.75
N GLU A 203 -50.85 -27.17 -14.44
CA GLU A 203 -51.45 -25.91 -13.94
C GLU A 203 -50.58 -24.91 -13.12
N GLU A 204 -50.22 -23.80 -13.79
CA GLU A 204 -50.30 -22.42 -13.24
C GLU A 204 -51.79 -22.00 -13.12
N PRO A 205 -52.22 -20.89 -12.46
CA PRO A 205 -51.46 -19.66 -12.14
C PRO A 205 -51.84 -18.92 -10.81
N ASP A 206 -51.18 -17.78 -10.63
CA ASP A 206 -51.75 -16.47 -10.23
C ASP A 206 -51.83 -15.98 -8.77
N GLY A 207 -51.54 -14.68 -8.64
CA GLY A 207 -51.88 -13.76 -7.54
C GLY A 207 -51.00 -13.84 -6.28
N GLY A 208 -50.36 -12.79 -5.76
CA GLY A 208 -50.63 -11.36 -5.86
C GLY A 208 -50.78 -10.79 -4.45
N GLU A 209 -49.95 -9.77 -4.14
CA GLU A 209 -50.19 -8.74 -3.12
C GLU A 209 -50.19 -9.18 -1.63
N THR A 210 -49.84 -8.41 -0.60
CA THR A 210 -49.34 -7.04 -0.37
C THR A 210 -49.01 -6.95 1.15
N PHE A 211 -48.13 -6.00 1.50
CA PHE A 211 -48.11 -5.20 2.75
C PHE A 211 -48.06 -5.90 4.13
N SER A 212 -46.97 -5.79 4.88
CA SER A 212 -46.48 -4.60 5.64
C SER A 212 -46.97 -4.55 7.08
N GLN A 213 -45.96 -4.48 7.97
CA GLN A 213 -45.87 -3.60 9.13
C GLN A 213 -46.59 -3.92 10.45
N GLU A 214 -45.86 -3.48 11.49
CA GLU A 214 -46.29 -3.12 12.84
C GLU A 214 -46.59 -4.28 13.82
N ALA A 215 -46.23 -4.20 15.09
CA ALA A 215 -45.45 -3.23 15.84
C ALA A 215 -45.10 -3.88 17.18
N THR A 216 -44.02 -3.38 17.76
CA THR A 216 -43.69 -3.56 19.17
C THR A 216 -44.64 -2.74 20.06
N ARG A 217 -45.00 -3.29 21.23
CA ARG A 217 -44.86 -2.69 22.58
C ARG A 217 -46.02 -2.98 23.54
N ALA A 218 -45.61 -3.01 24.81
CA ALA A 218 -46.35 -2.75 26.05
C ALA A 218 -47.09 -3.94 26.67
N ALA A 219 -47.12 -4.13 27.99
CA ALA A 219 -46.38 -3.61 29.14
C ALA A 219 -46.88 -4.39 30.37
N GLU A 220 -45.99 -4.53 31.36
CA GLU A 220 -46.20 -4.59 32.82
C GLU A 220 -47.61 -4.81 33.43
N ARG A 221 -47.67 -5.80 34.33
CA ARG A 221 -48.36 -5.88 35.66
C ARG A 221 -48.09 -7.31 36.17
N GLY A 222 -47.46 -7.60 37.31
CA GLY A 222 -47.56 -6.98 38.62
C GLY A 222 -48.54 -7.78 39.49
N GLU A 223 -48.05 -8.77 40.26
CA GLU A 223 -48.41 -9.12 41.66
C GLU A 223 -48.10 -10.59 42.02
N GLN A 224 -47.47 -10.75 43.20
CA GLN A 224 -47.25 -12.01 43.92
C GLN A 224 -48.53 -12.48 44.64
N PRO A 225 -48.53 -13.69 45.23
CA PRO A 225 -48.43 -13.70 46.69
C PRO A 225 -47.50 -14.77 47.28
N ALA A 226 -47.23 -14.55 48.56
CA ALA A 226 -46.31 -15.19 49.48
C ALA A 226 -46.77 -16.54 50.05
N GLY A 227 -45.87 -17.18 50.80
CA GLY A 227 -46.09 -18.34 51.66
C GLY A 227 -44.82 -19.19 51.79
N GLU A 228 -43.76 -18.69 52.44
CA GLU A 228 -43.40 -19.02 53.83
C GLU A 228 -43.30 -20.53 54.13
N ARG A 229 -42.06 -21.01 54.33
CA ARG A 229 -41.68 -21.76 55.54
C ARG A 229 -40.15 -21.80 55.69
N GLU A 230 -39.68 -20.97 56.61
CA GLU A 230 -38.40 -21.08 57.29
C GLU A 230 -38.37 -22.25 58.28
N VAL A 231 -37.18 -22.46 58.85
CA VAL A 231 -36.84 -23.04 60.17
C VAL A 231 -36.17 -24.42 60.14
N SER A 232 -34.85 -24.36 59.90
CA SER A 232 -33.78 -24.86 60.78
C SER A 232 -34.16 -25.65 62.04
N HIS A 233 -33.58 -26.83 62.23
CA HIS A 233 -32.80 -27.14 63.44
C HIS A 233 -31.95 -28.40 63.29
N ALA A 234 -30.68 -28.26 63.64
CA ALA A 234 -29.75 -29.33 63.93
C ALA A 234 -30.02 -29.95 65.31
N ALA A 235 -29.82 -31.26 65.45
CA ALA A 235 -29.03 -31.90 66.51
C ALA A 235 -29.08 -33.43 66.38
N ASP A 236 -27.89 -34.03 66.47
CA ASP A 236 -27.55 -35.31 67.12
C ASP A 236 -28.42 -36.56 66.89
N GLU A 237 -27.86 -37.64 66.35
CA GLU A 237 -26.98 -38.51 67.14
C GLU A 237 -26.38 -39.64 66.27
N ARG A 238 -25.22 -40.11 66.71
CA ARG A 238 -24.38 -41.13 66.10
C ARG A 238 -25.08 -42.49 66.02
N ARG A 239 -24.94 -43.18 64.88
CA ARG A 239 -24.70 -44.62 64.88
C ARG A 239 -23.80 -45.01 63.71
N GLU A 240 -22.67 -45.58 64.12
CA GLU A 240 -21.73 -46.34 63.32
C GLU A 240 -22.46 -47.31 62.39
N VAL A 241 -22.16 -47.24 61.10
CA VAL A 241 -22.00 -48.44 60.28
C VAL A 241 -20.75 -48.19 59.43
N GLU A 242 -19.65 -48.79 59.87
CA GLU A 242 -18.55 -49.16 58.99
C GLU A 242 -19.14 -49.88 57.77
N GLY A 243 -19.18 -49.16 56.65
CA GLY A 243 -19.44 -49.73 55.34
C GLY A 243 -18.20 -49.49 54.51
N ASP A 244 -17.21 -50.36 54.65
CA ASP A 244 -16.15 -50.55 53.67
C ASP A 244 -16.80 -50.63 52.28
N VAL A 245 -16.76 -49.53 51.52
CA VAL A 245 -16.98 -49.59 50.08
C VAL A 245 -15.71 -50.20 49.52
N ARG A 246 -15.70 -51.54 49.60
CA ARG A 246 -14.82 -52.44 48.85
C ARG A 246 -14.61 -51.84 47.46
N ALA A 247 -13.35 -51.54 47.15
CA ALA A 247 -12.91 -51.51 45.77
C ALA A 247 -13.50 -52.72 45.04
N PRO A 248 -14.03 -52.57 43.81
CA PRO A 248 -14.36 -53.73 43.01
C PRO A 248 -13.10 -54.60 42.96
N ALA A 249 -13.24 -55.85 43.41
CA ALA A 249 -12.14 -56.79 43.42
C ALA A 249 -11.51 -56.79 42.02
N PRO A 250 -10.16 -56.71 41.91
CA PRO A 250 -9.52 -56.91 40.63
C PRO A 250 -10.02 -58.23 40.09
N ALA A 251 -10.54 -58.24 38.85
CA ALA A 251 -10.84 -59.49 38.17
C ALA A 251 -9.58 -60.36 38.27
N PRO A 252 -9.70 -61.64 38.66
CA PRO A 252 -8.53 -62.48 38.84
C PRO A 252 -7.71 -62.45 37.55
N PRO A 253 -6.37 -62.32 37.63
CA PRO A 253 -5.56 -62.52 36.45
C PRO A 253 -5.92 -63.88 35.86
N LEU A 254 -5.96 -63.97 34.53
CA LEU A 254 -6.09 -65.27 33.87
C LEU A 254 -5.05 -66.21 34.51
N PRO A 255 -5.46 -67.39 35.01
CA PRO A 255 -4.55 -68.23 35.77
C PRO A 255 -3.32 -68.58 34.91
N PRO A 256 -2.10 -68.60 35.48
CA PRO A 256 -0.85 -68.85 34.74
C PRO A 256 -0.81 -70.22 34.02
N HIS A 257 -1.80 -71.08 34.29
CA HIS A 257 -2.00 -72.36 33.64
C HIS A 257 -2.68 -72.26 32.26
N PHE A 258 -3.17 -71.09 31.83
CA PHE A 258 -3.82 -70.94 30.52
C PHE A 258 -2.84 -71.00 29.34
N VAL A 259 -1.54 -70.81 29.56
CA VAL A 259 -0.54 -70.75 28.48
C VAL A 259 0.26 -72.05 28.32
N ARG A 260 0.33 -72.91 29.35
CA ARG A 260 1.33 -73.99 29.40
C ARG A 260 0.86 -75.39 29.01
N GLU A 261 -0.44 -75.67 28.93
CA GLU A 261 -0.93 -77.01 28.55
C GLU A 261 -2.10 -76.91 27.57
N PHE A 262 -1.77 -76.73 26.29
CA PHE A 262 -2.68 -77.00 25.18
C PHE A 262 -2.22 -78.30 24.49
N PRO A 263 -2.99 -79.40 24.54
CA PRO A 263 -2.76 -80.51 23.63
C PRO A 263 -3.16 -80.06 22.23
N LEU A 264 -2.17 -79.82 21.37
CA LEU A 264 -2.32 -79.49 19.96
C LEU A 264 -2.89 -80.68 19.20
N GLY A 265 -4.21 -80.83 19.21
CA GLY A 265 -4.96 -81.67 18.27
C GLY A 265 -5.39 -80.82 17.06
N ASN A 266 -4.62 -80.87 15.97
CA ASN A 266 -4.99 -80.53 14.58
C ASN A 266 -5.96 -79.34 14.31
N ALA A 267 -5.89 -78.27 15.09
CA ALA A 267 -6.44 -76.97 14.71
C ALA A 267 -5.28 -76.08 14.22
N THR A 268 -5.45 -75.47 13.04
CA THR A 268 -4.47 -74.65 12.30
C THR A 268 -3.52 -73.84 13.18
N ALA A 269 -2.21 -74.15 13.13
CA ALA A 269 -1.14 -73.53 13.93
C ALA A 269 -1.12 -71.98 13.88
N SER A 270 -1.61 -71.38 12.79
CA SER A 270 -1.68 -69.93 12.59
C SER A 270 -2.61 -69.20 13.58
N GLY A 271 -3.71 -69.81 14.02
CA GLY A 271 -4.70 -69.14 14.88
C GLY A 271 -4.31 -69.11 16.37
N ALA A 272 -3.52 -70.11 16.81
CA ALA A 272 -3.07 -70.21 18.19
C ALA A 272 -1.95 -69.21 18.52
N GLU A 273 -1.06 -68.94 17.55
CA GLU A 273 -0.02 -67.91 17.69
C GLU A 273 -0.64 -66.50 17.74
N GLU A 274 -1.58 -66.20 16.85
CA GLU A 274 -2.30 -64.91 16.86
C GLU A 274 -3.06 -64.68 18.18
N PHE A 275 -3.68 -65.72 18.73
CA PHE A 275 -4.35 -65.62 20.04
C PHE A 275 -3.36 -65.37 21.21
N ARG A 276 -2.18 -66.01 21.19
CA ARG A 276 -1.12 -65.72 22.19
C ARG A 276 -0.65 -64.27 22.12
N THR A 277 -0.45 -63.74 20.91
CA THR A 277 -0.06 -62.33 20.75
C THR A 277 -1.12 -61.38 21.30
N LEU A 278 -2.42 -61.71 21.22
CA LEU A 278 -3.48 -60.87 21.78
C LEU A 278 -3.46 -60.83 23.33
N VAL A 279 -3.12 -61.96 23.98
CA VAL A 279 -2.96 -62.02 25.44
C VAL A 279 -1.74 -61.21 25.89
N GLU A 280 -0.62 -61.31 25.17
CA GLU A 280 0.57 -60.48 25.43
C GLU A 280 0.26 -58.97 25.29
N GLU A 281 -0.62 -58.60 24.37
CA GLU A 281 -1.02 -57.20 24.17
C GLU A 281 -1.92 -56.67 25.31
N ASP A 282 -2.77 -57.50 25.92
CA ASP A 282 -3.50 -57.14 27.14
C ASP A 282 -2.53 -56.93 28.32
N GLU A 283 -1.58 -57.84 28.52
CA GLU A 283 -0.58 -57.74 29.60
C GLU A 283 0.30 -56.49 29.45
N ARG A 284 0.73 -56.17 28.22
CA ARG A 284 1.47 -54.92 27.93
C ARG A 284 0.64 -53.68 28.22
N THR A 285 -0.64 -53.69 27.88
CA THR A 285 -1.56 -52.57 28.14
C THR A 285 -1.82 -52.41 29.63
N ALA A 286 -1.92 -53.52 30.37
CA ALA A 286 -2.03 -53.54 31.83
C ALA A 286 -0.82 -52.88 32.51
N ALA A 287 0.38 -53.28 32.11
CA ALA A 287 1.62 -52.77 32.64
C ALA A 287 1.76 -51.27 32.40
N LEU A 288 1.41 -50.80 31.18
CA LEU A 288 1.44 -49.40 30.81
C LEU A 288 0.46 -48.55 31.67
N LEU A 289 -0.78 -49.01 31.87
CA LEU A 289 -1.76 -48.30 32.70
C LEU A 289 -1.31 -48.24 34.17
N ALA A 290 -0.76 -49.33 34.71
CA ALA A 290 -0.24 -49.37 36.06
C ALA A 290 0.98 -48.46 36.24
N GLU A 291 1.87 -48.42 35.26
CA GLU A 291 3.04 -47.54 35.24
C GLU A 291 2.63 -46.06 35.22
N VAL A 292 1.69 -45.69 34.34
CA VAL A 292 1.21 -44.30 34.24
C VAL A 292 0.45 -43.88 35.50
N ARG A 293 -0.36 -44.76 36.08
CA ARG A 293 -1.01 -44.53 37.37
C ARG A 293 0.00 -44.34 38.51
N ALA A 294 1.07 -45.13 38.54
CA ALA A 294 2.12 -44.99 39.55
C ALA A 294 2.95 -43.72 39.37
N LYS A 295 3.22 -43.30 38.13
CA LYS A 295 4.03 -42.12 37.81
C LYS A 295 3.27 -40.80 37.91
N LEU A 296 2.02 -40.77 37.45
CA LEU A 296 1.21 -39.54 37.35
C LEU A 296 0.05 -39.50 38.35
N GLY A 297 -0.17 -40.56 39.14
CA GLY A 297 -1.21 -40.61 40.16
C GLY A 297 -2.65 -40.69 39.63
N LEU A 298 -2.84 -40.92 38.32
CA LEU A 298 -4.13 -40.87 37.64
C LEU A 298 -4.99 -42.11 37.93
N ARG A 299 -6.31 -41.92 38.05
CA ARG A 299 -7.26 -43.04 38.23
C ARG A 299 -7.54 -43.82 36.96
N LEU A 300 -7.48 -43.18 35.79
CA LEU A 300 -7.66 -43.77 34.44
C LEU A 300 -8.91 -44.65 34.29
N THR A 301 -9.97 -44.35 35.05
CA THR A 301 -11.14 -45.24 35.23
C THR A 301 -11.79 -45.64 33.90
N ARG A 302 -11.87 -44.73 32.93
CA ARG A 302 -12.50 -45.00 31.63
C ARG A 302 -11.67 -45.95 30.76
N LEU A 303 -10.34 -45.84 30.83
CA LEU A 303 -9.43 -46.73 30.09
C LEU A 303 -9.35 -48.10 30.75
N GLU A 304 -9.39 -48.16 32.09
CA GLU A 304 -9.48 -49.41 32.85
C GLU A 304 -10.79 -50.15 32.54
N GLU A 305 -11.94 -49.45 32.53
CA GLU A 305 -13.24 -50.02 32.14
C GLU A 305 -13.24 -50.57 30.72
N ARG A 306 -12.73 -49.80 29.73
CA ARG A 306 -12.59 -50.27 28.34
C ARG A 306 -11.69 -51.50 28.24
N ARG A 307 -10.56 -51.52 28.95
CA ARG A 307 -9.66 -52.69 29.00
C ARG A 307 -10.39 -53.91 29.57
N THR A 308 -11.12 -53.77 30.68
CA THR A 308 -11.83 -54.90 31.29
C THR A 308 -12.95 -55.45 30.39
N ALA A 309 -13.61 -54.60 29.61
CA ALA A 309 -14.58 -55.04 28.59
C ALA A 309 -13.90 -55.86 27.48
N LEU A 310 -12.77 -55.39 26.94
CA LEU A 310 -11.98 -56.12 25.95
C LEU A 310 -11.45 -57.45 26.52
N GLN A 311 -11.01 -57.47 27.77
CA GLN A 311 -10.53 -58.69 28.44
C GLN A 311 -11.65 -59.74 28.55
N ARG A 312 -12.90 -59.33 28.80
CA ARG A 312 -14.06 -60.23 28.79
C ARG A 312 -14.32 -60.79 27.39
N GLU A 313 -14.23 -59.97 26.34
CA GLU A 313 -14.36 -60.43 24.95
C GLU A 313 -13.24 -61.44 24.58
N VAL A 314 -12.00 -61.19 25.01
CA VAL A 314 -10.87 -62.12 24.82
C VAL A 314 -11.10 -63.44 25.57
N ALA A 315 -11.63 -63.39 26.79
CA ALA A 315 -11.96 -64.57 27.57
C ALA A 315 -13.09 -65.41 26.93
N ASP A 316 -14.12 -64.75 26.39
CA ASP A 316 -15.21 -65.41 25.66
C ASP A 316 -14.70 -66.07 24.37
N LEU A 317 -13.79 -65.43 23.64
CA LEU A 317 -13.12 -66.02 22.48
C LEU A 317 -12.25 -67.22 22.89
N ALA A 318 -11.58 -67.15 24.04
CA ALA A 318 -10.79 -68.26 24.57
C ALA A 318 -11.66 -69.50 24.86
N LEU A 319 -12.86 -69.28 25.41
CA LEU A 319 -13.82 -70.36 25.68
C LEU A 319 -14.34 -70.97 24.37
N ARG A 320 -14.73 -70.15 23.39
CA ARG A 320 -15.17 -70.62 22.06
C ARG A 320 -14.08 -71.40 21.31
N PHE A 321 -12.83 -70.99 21.47
CA PHE A 321 -11.67 -71.70 20.91
C PHE A 321 -11.50 -73.08 21.54
N LYS A 322 -11.66 -73.21 22.87
CA LYS A 322 -11.64 -74.49 23.59
C LYS A 322 -12.78 -75.43 23.18
N GLU A 323 -13.92 -74.88 22.79
CA GLU A 323 -15.07 -75.62 22.25
C GLU A 323 -14.91 -76.03 20.78
N GLY A 324 -13.74 -75.81 20.18
CA GLY A 324 -13.42 -76.23 18.80
C GLY A 324 -13.87 -75.25 17.71
N ARG A 325 -14.25 -74.02 18.07
CA ARG A 325 -14.61 -72.96 17.11
C ARG A 325 -13.46 -71.95 16.98
N PRO A 326 -12.66 -71.99 15.90
CA PRO A 326 -11.55 -71.06 15.75
C PRO A 326 -12.06 -69.61 15.60
N PRO A 327 -11.44 -68.62 16.28
CA PRO A 327 -11.78 -67.22 16.12
C PRO A 327 -11.48 -66.75 14.68
N LEU A 328 -12.33 -65.87 14.15
CA LEU A 328 -12.09 -65.24 12.85
C LEU A 328 -10.87 -64.30 12.96
N PRO A 329 -9.92 -64.32 12.00
CA PRO A 329 -8.75 -63.43 12.00
C PRO A 329 -9.11 -61.94 12.10
N GLU A 330 -10.24 -61.54 11.53
CA GLU A 330 -10.76 -60.16 11.62
C GLU A 330 -11.12 -59.75 13.06
N THR A 331 -11.63 -60.68 13.87
CA THR A 331 -11.98 -60.42 15.27
C THR A 331 -10.73 -60.24 16.12
N ILE A 332 -9.68 -61.06 15.90
CA ILE A 332 -8.39 -60.91 16.58
C ILE A 332 -7.75 -59.58 16.21
N ARG A 333 -7.76 -59.21 14.91
CA ARG A 333 -7.25 -57.92 14.44
C ARG A 333 -8.01 -56.74 15.07
N ARG A 334 -9.35 -56.80 15.17
CA ARG A 334 -10.17 -55.77 15.82
C ARG A 334 -9.76 -55.58 17.28
N LEU A 335 -9.65 -56.65 18.04
CA LEU A 335 -9.28 -56.58 19.47
C LEU A 335 -7.85 -56.07 19.66
N ARG A 336 -6.90 -56.54 18.84
CA ARG A 336 -5.52 -56.04 18.88
C ARG A 336 -5.46 -54.54 18.57
N ASN A 337 -6.20 -54.07 17.57
CA ASN A 337 -6.30 -52.65 17.26
C ASN A 337 -6.89 -51.86 18.42
N ALA A 338 -7.94 -52.37 19.08
CA ALA A 338 -8.54 -51.73 20.25
C ALA A 338 -7.58 -51.62 21.45
N TYR A 339 -6.74 -52.64 21.70
CA TYR A 339 -5.65 -52.54 22.69
C TYR A 339 -4.57 -51.54 22.25
N GLY A 340 -4.24 -51.50 20.96
CA GLY A 340 -3.38 -50.49 20.36
C GLY A 340 -3.88 -49.07 20.64
N GLU A 341 -5.16 -48.81 20.36
CA GLU A 341 -5.83 -47.53 20.61
C GLU A 341 -5.75 -47.13 22.08
N ILE A 342 -6.00 -48.04 23.03
CA ILE A 342 -5.86 -47.74 24.47
C ILE A 342 -4.43 -47.30 24.80
N ARG A 343 -3.41 -48.00 24.30
CA ARG A 343 -2.01 -47.62 24.58
C ARG A 343 -1.64 -46.26 23.96
N ASP A 344 -2.15 -45.98 22.77
CA ASP A 344 -1.94 -44.68 22.12
C ASP A 344 -2.66 -43.55 22.85
N GLU A 345 -3.88 -43.79 23.36
CA GLU A 345 -4.60 -42.85 24.23
C GLU A 345 -3.81 -42.58 25.52
N VAL A 346 -3.24 -43.60 26.16
CA VAL A 346 -2.41 -43.44 27.36
C VAL A 346 -1.15 -42.61 27.06
N ARG A 347 -0.46 -42.88 25.95
CA ARG A 347 0.71 -42.07 25.54
C ARG A 347 0.35 -40.60 25.37
N GLN A 348 -0.82 -40.32 24.80
CA GLN A 348 -1.28 -38.95 24.62
C GLN A 348 -1.69 -38.30 25.94
N LEU A 349 -2.28 -39.03 26.89
CA LEU A 349 -2.56 -38.50 28.23
C LEU A 349 -1.30 -38.08 28.98
N VAL A 350 -0.16 -38.76 28.77
CA VAL A 350 1.13 -38.33 29.33
C VAL A 350 1.54 -36.97 28.76
N VAL A 351 1.42 -36.75 27.45
CA VAL A 351 1.69 -35.46 26.80
C VAL A 351 0.75 -34.36 27.31
N TRP A 352 -0.52 -34.70 27.55
CA TRP A 352 -1.48 -33.77 28.15
C TRP A 352 -1.11 -33.34 29.57
N GLY A 353 -0.42 -34.19 30.34
CA GLY A 353 0.06 -33.83 31.67
C GLY A 353 0.97 -32.60 31.66
N GLU A 354 1.99 -32.62 30.80
CA GLU A 354 2.91 -31.49 30.63
C GLU A 354 2.17 -30.20 30.20
N ARG A 355 1.21 -30.34 29.28
CA ARG A 355 0.39 -29.20 28.83
C ARG A 355 -0.44 -28.59 29.95
N ILE A 356 -1.10 -29.42 30.76
CA ILE A 356 -2.03 -28.98 31.81
C ILE A 356 -1.27 -28.43 33.02
N GLU A 357 -0.16 -29.06 33.41
CA GLU A 357 0.59 -28.70 34.61
C GLU A 357 1.57 -27.54 34.37
N GLU A 358 2.15 -27.44 33.18
CA GLU A 358 3.18 -26.45 32.88
C GLU A 358 2.75 -25.39 31.86
N GLU A 359 2.43 -25.80 30.62
CA GLU A 359 2.27 -24.86 29.51
C GLU A 359 1.08 -23.91 29.71
N MET A 360 -0.10 -24.46 30.04
CA MET A 360 -1.32 -23.67 30.20
C MET A 360 -1.25 -22.68 31.38
N PRO A 361 -0.77 -23.04 32.59
CA PRO A 361 -0.57 -22.08 33.67
C PRO A 361 0.46 -21.01 33.34
N LYS A 362 1.57 -21.37 32.66
CA LYS A 362 2.58 -20.39 32.20
C LYS A 362 1.96 -19.40 31.21
N ALA A 363 1.15 -19.88 30.26
CA ALA A 363 0.43 -19.04 29.31
C ALA A 363 -0.56 -18.08 30.00
N ILE A 364 -1.37 -18.58 30.94
CA ILE A 364 -2.31 -17.74 31.71
C ILE A 364 -1.54 -16.65 32.48
N LYS A 365 -0.47 -17.00 33.19
CA LYS A 365 0.33 -16.03 33.96
C LYS A 365 0.96 -14.97 33.07
N ARG A 366 1.48 -15.38 31.90
CA ARG A 366 2.06 -14.46 30.91
C ARG A 366 1.00 -13.48 30.41
N LEU A 367 -0.15 -13.98 29.95
CA LEU A 367 -1.23 -13.14 29.41
C LEU A 367 -1.85 -12.25 30.48
N GLU A 368 -1.93 -12.71 31.73
CA GLU A 368 -2.39 -11.89 32.86
C GLU A 368 -1.41 -10.77 33.19
N ALA A 369 -0.10 -11.04 33.20
CA ALA A 369 0.92 -10.01 33.39
C ALA A 369 0.90 -8.99 32.22
N GLU A 370 0.70 -9.47 31.01
CA GLU A 370 0.60 -8.65 29.82
C GLU A 370 -0.63 -7.74 29.84
N LEU A 371 -1.80 -8.29 30.16
CA LEU A 371 -3.02 -7.51 30.34
C LEU A 371 -2.86 -6.44 31.44
N ARG A 372 -2.24 -6.80 32.58
CA ARG A 372 -1.96 -5.86 33.67
C ARG A 372 -1.05 -4.73 33.24
N THR A 373 0.08 -5.04 32.59
CA THR A 373 1.03 -4.02 32.12
C THR A 373 0.38 -3.06 31.12
N LEU A 374 -0.45 -3.57 30.21
CA LEU A 374 -1.19 -2.74 29.28
C LEU A 374 -2.26 -1.89 29.97
N THR A 375 -2.95 -2.43 30.97
CA THR A 375 -4.00 -1.72 31.75
C THR A 375 -3.41 -0.64 32.66
N GLU A 376 -2.28 -0.91 33.31
CA GLU A 376 -1.55 0.05 34.14
C GLU A 376 -1.08 1.25 33.32
N ALA A 377 -0.61 1.00 32.09
CA ALA A 377 -0.26 2.04 31.14
C ALA A 377 -1.48 2.81 30.65
N ALA A 378 -2.62 2.14 30.41
CA ALA A 378 -3.87 2.73 29.97
C ALA A 378 -5.05 1.74 29.95
N PRO A 379 -6.30 2.17 30.26
CA PRO A 379 -7.47 1.32 30.06
C PRO A 379 -7.52 0.80 28.61
N LEU A 380 -7.69 -0.50 28.43
CA LEU A 380 -7.90 -1.08 27.10
C LEU A 380 -9.33 -0.78 26.66
N ALA A 381 -9.51 -0.50 25.36
CA ALA A 381 -10.84 -0.31 24.78
C ALA A 381 -11.74 -1.54 24.98
N GLU A 382 -11.16 -2.74 24.93
CA GLU A 382 -11.85 -4.04 25.07
C GLU A 382 -11.38 -4.76 26.35
N ALA A 383 -11.09 -4.01 27.42
CA ALA A 383 -10.66 -4.58 28.70
C ALA A 383 -11.65 -5.63 29.23
N GLY A 384 -12.96 -5.40 29.05
CA GLY A 384 -14.00 -6.35 29.44
C GLY A 384 -13.89 -7.68 28.71
N GLU A 385 -13.74 -7.67 27.38
CA GLU A 385 -13.63 -8.87 26.56
C GLU A 385 -12.32 -9.64 26.84
N ALA A 386 -11.21 -8.91 27.01
CA ALA A 386 -9.93 -9.50 27.37
C ALA A 386 -9.97 -10.16 28.76
N GLU A 387 -10.60 -9.53 29.75
CA GLU A 387 -10.82 -10.13 31.07
C GLU A 387 -11.74 -11.35 31.01
N GLU A 388 -12.80 -11.30 30.20
CA GLU A 388 -13.71 -12.43 29.99
C GLU A 388 -12.99 -13.64 29.39
N HIS A 389 -12.13 -13.43 28.39
CA HIS A 389 -11.32 -14.50 27.80
C HIS A 389 -10.33 -15.08 28.81
N LEU A 390 -9.67 -14.24 29.62
CA LEU A 390 -8.76 -14.71 30.68
C LEU A 390 -9.52 -15.52 31.74
N ARG A 391 -10.71 -15.07 32.17
CA ARG A 391 -11.57 -15.81 33.12
C ARG A 391 -12.03 -17.13 32.52
N ALA A 392 -12.46 -17.13 31.26
CA ALA A 392 -12.86 -18.34 30.55
C ALA A 392 -11.69 -19.34 30.43
N MET A 393 -10.48 -18.88 30.12
CA MET A 393 -9.28 -19.73 30.10
C MET A 393 -9.00 -20.37 31.46
N LYS A 394 -9.09 -19.61 32.56
CA LYS A 394 -8.93 -20.15 33.92
C LYS A 394 -9.98 -21.21 34.23
N LEU A 395 -11.24 -20.97 33.87
CA LEU A 395 -12.32 -21.94 34.05
C LEU A 395 -12.12 -23.22 33.23
N LEU A 396 -11.67 -23.10 31.97
CA LEU A 396 -11.35 -24.25 31.12
C LEU A 396 -10.18 -25.04 31.69
N TRP A 397 -9.13 -24.35 32.16
CA TRP A 397 -8.00 -25.00 32.83
C TRP A 397 -8.44 -25.79 34.07
N HIS A 398 -9.33 -25.24 34.91
CA HIS A 398 -9.86 -25.98 36.07
C HIS A 398 -10.69 -27.22 35.70
N ARG A 399 -11.23 -27.30 34.47
CA ARG A 399 -11.99 -28.46 33.97
C ARG A 399 -11.09 -29.58 33.43
N LEU A 400 -9.83 -29.32 33.10
CA LEU A 400 -8.92 -30.29 32.49
C LEU A 400 -8.39 -31.37 33.48
N PRO A 401 -7.91 -31.04 34.70
CA PRO A 401 -7.43 -32.04 35.65
C PRO A 401 -8.39 -33.20 35.96
N PRO A 402 -9.71 -32.98 36.21
CA PRO A 402 -10.61 -34.10 36.47
C PRO A 402 -10.90 -34.97 35.24
N LEU A 403 -10.80 -34.43 34.02
CA LEU A 403 -10.94 -35.20 32.79
C LEU A 403 -9.67 -36.02 32.51
N TRP A 404 -8.51 -35.47 32.85
CA TRP A 404 -7.21 -36.12 32.79
C TRP A 404 -7.11 -37.27 33.79
N ASP A 405 -7.54 -37.07 35.04
CA ASP A 405 -7.60 -38.11 36.06
C ASP A 405 -8.49 -39.31 35.64
N ARG A 406 -9.59 -39.05 34.92
CA ARG A 406 -10.50 -40.09 34.39
C ARG A 406 -9.99 -40.78 33.13
N GLY A 407 -9.02 -40.20 32.42
CA GLY A 407 -8.54 -40.66 31.12
C GLY A 407 -9.52 -40.40 29.96
N ASP A 408 -10.32 -39.34 30.01
CA ASP A 408 -11.26 -38.97 28.94
C ASP A 408 -10.59 -38.09 27.87
N LEU A 409 -9.83 -38.72 26.98
CA LEU A 409 -9.06 -38.04 25.96
C LEU A 409 -9.89 -37.20 24.96
N PRO A 410 -11.06 -37.66 24.44
CA PRO A 410 -11.88 -36.84 23.54
C PRO A 410 -12.31 -35.53 24.20
N SER A 411 -12.87 -35.58 25.41
CA SER A 411 -13.30 -34.37 26.13
C SER A 411 -12.11 -33.46 26.49
N LEU A 412 -10.95 -34.03 26.81
CA LEU A 412 -9.72 -33.26 27.04
C LEU A 412 -9.28 -32.47 25.80
N ARG A 413 -9.33 -33.11 24.62
CA ARG A 413 -9.00 -32.45 23.36
C ARG A 413 -9.95 -31.30 23.08
N ASP A 414 -11.26 -31.52 23.23
CA ASP A 414 -12.27 -30.48 22.98
C ASP A 414 -12.09 -29.26 23.90
N VAL A 415 -11.87 -29.50 25.19
CA VAL A 415 -11.64 -28.43 26.18
C VAL A 415 -10.29 -27.75 25.94
N GLY A 416 -9.26 -28.50 25.56
CA GLY A 416 -7.94 -27.95 25.25
C GLY A 416 -7.92 -27.13 23.97
N GLU A 417 -8.67 -27.52 22.93
CA GLU A 417 -8.90 -26.70 21.74
C GLU A 417 -9.68 -25.42 22.07
N ALA A 418 -10.71 -25.52 22.92
CA ALA A 418 -11.42 -24.34 23.39
C ALA A 418 -10.49 -23.39 24.18
N PHE A 419 -9.57 -23.93 24.97
CA PHE A 419 -8.54 -23.15 25.66
C PHE A 419 -7.60 -22.46 24.65
N ALA A 420 -7.09 -23.20 23.66
CA ALA A 420 -6.22 -22.66 22.62
C ALA A 420 -6.90 -21.53 21.84
N ARG A 421 -8.14 -21.74 21.39
CA ARG A 421 -8.94 -20.69 20.72
C ARG A 421 -9.07 -19.42 21.56
N ARG A 422 -9.33 -19.55 22.87
CA ARG A 422 -9.44 -18.38 23.77
C ARG A 422 -8.10 -17.69 24.01
N LYS A 423 -7.01 -18.46 24.07
CA LYS A 423 -5.65 -17.95 24.17
C LYS A 423 -5.31 -17.11 22.94
N ASP A 424 -5.55 -17.64 21.75
CA ASP A 424 -5.23 -16.97 20.49
C ASP A 424 -6.02 -15.67 20.33
N LEU A 425 -7.33 -15.69 20.62
CA LEU A 425 -8.17 -14.48 20.64
C LEU A 425 -7.62 -13.42 21.61
N LEU A 426 -7.22 -13.82 22.83
CA LEU A 426 -6.65 -12.88 23.79
C LEU A 426 -5.30 -12.32 23.30
N GLU A 427 -4.45 -13.15 22.71
CA GLU A 427 -3.18 -12.70 22.11
C GLU A 427 -3.42 -11.70 20.96
N GLU A 428 -4.42 -11.94 20.11
CA GLU A 428 -4.82 -11.03 19.04
C GLU A 428 -5.30 -9.67 19.57
N LEU A 429 -6.18 -9.67 20.57
CA LEU A 429 -6.67 -8.43 21.20
C LEU A 429 -5.53 -7.60 21.81
N LEU A 430 -4.61 -8.24 22.53
CA LEU A 430 -3.47 -7.56 23.14
C LEU A 430 -2.48 -7.04 22.09
N ALA A 431 -2.27 -7.78 21.00
CA ALA A 431 -1.44 -7.35 19.88
C ALA A 431 -2.06 -6.17 19.12
N ALA A 432 -3.37 -6.19 18.87
CA ALA A 432 -4.10 -5.10 18.22
C ALA A 432 -4.01 -3.80 19.03
N GLU A 433 -4.15 -3.88 20.35
CA GLU A 433 -4.04 -2.71 21.23
C GLU A 433 -2.62 -2.13 21.26
N ARG A 434 -1.57 -2.98 21.28
CA ARG A 434 -0.19 -2.51 21.14
C ARG A 434 0.04 -1.80 19.82
N HIS A 435 -0.45 -2.39 18.74
CA HIS A 435 -0.32 -1.80 17.41
C HIS A 435 -1.03 -0.45 17.33
N ARG A 436 -2.24 -0.33 17.88
CA ARG A 436 -2.97 0.93 17.97
C ARG A 436 -2.19 2.02 18.72
N ARG A 437 -1.66 1.70 19.90
CA ARG A 437 -0.87 2.66 20.70
C ARG A 437 0.37 3.12 19.94
N ALA A 438 1.12 2.19 19.35
CA ALA A 438 2.29 2.51 18.53
C ALA A 438 1.92 3.36 17.30
N LYS A 439 0.78 3.08 16.66
CA LYS A 439 0.26 3.85 15.53
C LYS A 439 -0.08 5.28 15.95
N VAL A 440 -0.80 5.46 17.06
CA VAL A 440 -1.15 6.79 17.60
C VAL A 440 0.11 7.62 17.91
N ASP A 441 1.12 7.01 18.54
CA ASP A 441 2.38 7.69 18.84
C ASP A 441 3.12 8.11 17.55
N ALA A 442 3.16 7.23 16.55
CA ALA A 442 3.77 7.52 15.25
C ALA A 442 3.02 8.63 14.50
N GLN A 443 1.70 8.59 14.49
CA GLN A 443 0.85 9.62 13.86
C GLN A 443 0.98 10.97 14.54
N LEU A 444 1.08 11.02 15.88
CA LEU A 444 1.35 12.25 16.61
C LEU A 444 2.73 12.84 16.29
N ALA A 445 3.75 11.99 16.13
CA ALA A 445 5.07 12.44 15.73
C ALA A 445 5.04 13.03 14.31
N ALA A 446 4.40 12.35 13.36
CA ALA A 446 4.22 12.84 11.99
C ALA A 446 3.46 14.17 11.96
N LEU A 447 2.35 14.29 12.69
CA LEU A 447 1.57 15.53 12.77
C LEU A 447 2.40 16.71 13.31
N ARG A 448 3.26 16.48 14.31
CA ARG A 448 4.16 17.52 14.84
C ARG A 448 5.16 17.99 13.80
N GLU A 449 5.69 17.08 13.00
CA GLU A 449 6.59 17.40 11.88
C GLU A 449 5.85 18.21 10.81
N GLU A 450 4.66 17.75 10.38
CA GLU A 450 3.86 18.44 9.37
C GLU A 450 3.43 19.86 9.80
N LEU A 451 3.05 20.04 11.06
CA LEU A 451 2.76 21.37 11.62
C LEU A 451 4.01 22.24 11.72
N GLY A 452 5.17 21.64 11.96
CA GLY A 452 6.47 22.32 11.89
C GLY A 452 6.73 22.86 10.48
N GLU A 453 6.59 22.01 9.47
CA GLU A 453 6.73 22.40 8.06
C GLU A 453 5.70 23.47 7.66
N PHE A 454 4.45 23.37 8.11
CA PHE A 454 3.43 24.37 7.81
C PHE A 454 3.75 25.73 8.44
N ARG A 455 4.25 25.75 9.68
CA ARG A 455 4.74 26.98 10.32
C ARG A 455 5.90 27.60 9.55
N ASP A 456 6.83 26.79 9.07
CA ASP A 456 7.97 27.28 8.31
C ASP A 456 7.51 27.89 6.97
N LEU A 457 6.53 27.28 6.29
CA LEU A 457 5.88 27.86 5.10
C LEU A 457 5.17 29.19 5.41
N LEU A 458 4.44 29.28 6.53
CA LEU A 458 3.82 30.54 6.97
C LEU A 458 4.85 31.65 7.18
N SER A 459 5.97 31.33 7.83
CA SER A 459 7.06 32.30 8.02
C SER A 459 7.69 32.75 6.71
N ALA A 460 7.87 31.82 5.75
CA ALA A 460 8.39 32.12 4.43
C ALA A 460 7.43 33.03 3.65
N ALA A 461 6.13 32.76 3.70
CA ALA A 461 5.12 33.58 3.04
C ALA A 461 5.02 34.98 3.66
N ALA A 462 5.06 35.10 4.99
CA ALA A 462 5.09 36.40 5.65
C ALA A 462 6.32 37.23 5.20
N ALA A 463 7.50 36.61 5.17
CA ALA A 463 8.72 37.27 4.69
C ALA A 463 8.66 37.62 3.19
N LEU A 464 7.97 36.82 2.37
CA LEU A 464 7.72 37.15 0.96
C LEU A 464 6.75 38.33 0.82
N VAL A 465 5.67 38.36 1.59
CA VAL A 465 4.73 39.49 1.60
C VAL A 465 5.45 40.78 1.97
N GLU A 466 6.25 40.81 3.03
CA GLU A 466 7.05 41.99 3.39
C GLU A 466 7.94 42.48 2.25
N LYS A 467 8.67 41.56 1.58
CA LYS A 467 9.51 41.88 0.42
C LYS A 467 8.70 42.39 -0.78
N LEU A 468 7.48 41.89 -0.96
CA LEU A 468 6.60 42.33 -2.03
C LEU A 468 5.97 43.69 -1.71
N GLU A 469 5.65 43.99 -0.45
CA GLU A 469 5.14 45.31 -0.03
C GLU A 469 6.14 46.44 -0.25
N GLU A 470 7.45 46.16 -0.12
CA GLU A 470 8.50 47.12 -0.48
C GLU A 470 8.51 47.44 -1.99
N ARG A 471 8.01 46.52 -2.82
CA ARG A 471 8.12 46.58 -4.29
C ARG A 471 6.83 46.94 -4.99
N TYR A 472 5.69 46.52 -4.45
CA TYR A 472 4.39 46.55 -5.10
C TYR A 472 3.32 47.08 -4.14
N ILE A 473 2.30 47.72 -4.71
CA ILE A 473 1.04 47.94 -3.99
C ILE A 473 0.26 46.62 -4.07
N LEU A 474 0.20 45.90 -2.95
CA LEU A 474 -0.42 44.58 -2.90
C LEU A 474 -1.95 44.65 -2.85
N PRO A 475 -2.66 43.69 -3.48
CA PRO A 475 -4.09 43.52 -3.30
C PRO A 475 -4.45 43.31 -1.82
N ALA A 476 -5.62 43.80 -1.40
CA ALA A 476 -6.08 43.65 -0.01
C ALA A 476 -6.24 42.18 0.39
N GLU A 477 -6.55 41.32 -0.60
CA GLU A 477 -6.73 39.89 -0.48
C GLU A 477 -5.47 39.19 0.06
N VAL A 478 -4.27 39.70 -0.26
CA VAL A 478 -2.99 39.11 0.19
C VAL A 478 -2.93 39.06 1.71
N ARG A 479 -3.26 40.17 2.38
CA ARG A 479 -3.20 40.25 3.84
C ARG A 479 -4.30 39.43 4.50
N THR A 480 -5.50 39.40 3.91
CA THR A 480 -6.62 38.63 4.45
C THR A 480 -6.37 37.13 4.34
N GLU A 481 -5.80 36.67 3.22
CA GLU A 481 -5.46 35.25 3.03
C GLU A 481 -4.31 34.82 3.94
N LEU A 482 -3.25 35.62 4.11
CA LEU A 482 -2.19 35.31 5.06
C LEU A 482 -2.73 35.18 6.50
N ALA A 483 -3.65 36.08 6.90
CA ALA A 483 -4.29 36.01 8.20
C ALA A 483 -5.21 34.77 8.33
N ALA A 484 -5.92 34.39 7.26
CA ALA A 484 -6.74 33.18 7.24
C ALA A 484 -5.88 31.91 7.39
N GLN A 485 -4.76 31.82 6.67
CA GLN A 485 -3.80 30.70 6.78
C GLN A 485 -3.17 30.61 8.18
N ALA A 486 -2.86 31.76 8.81
CA ALA A 486 -2.37 31.79 10.18
C ALA A 486 -3.44 31.31 11.18
N ALA A 487 -4.70 31.71 11.01
CA ALA A 487 -5.81 31.25 11.84
C ALA A 487 -6.08 29.75 11.67
N GLU A 488 -5.94 29.23 10.45
CA GLU A 488 -6.04 27.79 10.16
C GLU A 488 -4.94 27.00 10.88
N TYR A 489 -3.69 27.47 10.82
CA TYR A 489 -2.58 26.88 11.59
C TYR A 489 -2.87 26.85 13.10
N GLU A 490 -3.34 27.96 13.67
CA GLU A 490 -3.71 27.99 15.09
C GLU A 490 -4.81 26.99 15.43
N SER A 491 -5.80 26.84 14.56
CA SER A 491 -6.87 25.85 14.71
C SER A 491 -6.30 24.42 14.75
N LEU A 492 -5.41 24.08 13.81
CA LEU A 492 -4.76 22.77 13.75
C LEU A 492 -3.88 22.50 14.98
N VAL A 493 -3.17 23.51 15.49
CA VAL A 493 -2.37 23.39 16.72
C VAL A 493 -3.27 23.12 17.94
N ARG A 494 -4.41 23.80 18.05
CA ARG A 494 -5.40 23.57 19.11
C ARG A 494 -6.03 22.17 19.01
N ALA A 495 -6.33 21.72 17.81
CA ALA A 495 -6.84 20.37 17.56
C ALA A 495 -5.80 19.30 17.96
N ARG A 496 -4.53 19.50 17.60
CA ARG A 496 -3.42 18.65 18.06
C ARG A 496 -3.33 18.62 19.59
N ASP A 497 -3.44 19.75 20.27
CA ASP A 497 -3.45 19.78 21.74
C ASP A 497 -4.62 19.01 22.35
N ALA A 498 -5.79 19.03 21.71
CA ALA A 498 -6.94 18.23 22.14
C ALA A 498 -6.65 16.73 22.02
N VAL A 499 -6.04 16.30 20.91
CA VAL A 499 -5.61 14.91 20.72
C VAL A 499 -4.53 14.51 21.72
N GLU A 500 -3.53 15.36 21.96
CA GLU A 500 -2.52 15.09 22.99
C GLU A 500 -3.14 14.93 24.39
N LYS A 501 -4.20 15.68 24.70
CA LYS A 501 -4.96 15.51 25.94
C LYS A 501 -5.69 14.17 25.97
N GLN A 502 -6.30 13.72 24.88
CA GLN A 502 -6.93 12.40 24.78
C GLN A 502 -5.89 11.27 25.00
N VAL A 503 -4.70 11.39 24.41
CA VAL A 503 -3.61 10.43 24.63
C VAL A 503 -3.13 10.44 26.08
N ARG A 504 -3.02 11.62 26.72
CA ARG A 504 -2.72 11.72 28.17
C ARG A 504 -3.83 11.14 29.05
N ALA A 505 -5.09 11.31 28.62
CA ALA A 505 -6.26 10.71 29.25
C ALA A 505 -6.39 9.20 28.95
N ARG A 506 -5.51 8.65 28.11
CA ARG A 506 -5.41 7.23 27.74
C ARG A 506 -6.56 6.72 26.86
N GLU A 507 -7.20 7.63 26.11
CA GLU A 507 -8.33 7.37 25.23
C GLU A 507 -7.86 7.11 23.78
N PHE A 508 -7.07 6.04 23.58
CA PHE A 508 -6.36 5.80 22.31
C PHE A 508 -7.25 5.61 21.08
N ARG A 509 -8.47 5.06 21.25
CA ARG A 509 -9.41 4.86 20.13
C ARG A 509 -9.97 6.18 19.60
N GLU A 510 -10.31 7.09 20.50
CA GLU A 510 -10.78 8.43 20.13
C GLU A 510 -9.66 9.28 19.57
N ALA A 511 -8.45 9.13 20.13
CA ALA A 511 -7.25 9.77 19.62
C ALA A 511 -6.91 9.31 18.18
N GLU A 512 -6.97 8.01 17.89
CA GLU A 512 -6.74 7.47 16.55
C GLU A 512 -7.71 8.07 15.52
N ALA A 513 -9.01 8.03 15.79
CA ALA A 513 -10.02 8.58 14.90
C ALA A 513 -9.89 10.11 14.70
N SER A 514 -9.45 10.83 15.73
CA SER A 514 -9.20 12.26 15.66
C SER A 514 -7.92 12.59 14.89
N LEU A 515 -6.87 11.77 15.02
CA LEU A 515 -5.61 11.91 14.29
C LEU A 515 -5.77 11.69 12.79
N ASP A 516 -6.53 10.67 12.38
CA ASP A 516 -6.75 10.39 10.96
C ASP A 516 -7.38 11.61 10.26
N ARG A 517 -8.41 12.23 10.86
CA ARG A 517 -9.03 13.46 10.34
C ARG A 517 -8.08 14.65 10.38
N LEU A 518 -7.29 14.77 11.44
CA LEU A 518 -6.40 15.92 11.63
C LEU A 518 -5.23 15.89 10.63
N LEU A 519 -4.66 14.72 10.34
CA LEU A 519 -3.63 14.56 9.32
C LEU A 519 -4.16 14.93 7.93
N GLU A 520 -5.38 14.51 7.58
CA GLU A 520 -6.01 14.88 6.31
C GLU A 520 -6.18 16.41 6.21
N SER A 521 -6.74 17.05 7.25
CA SER A 521 -6.90 18.51 7.27
C SER A 521 -5.57 19.26 7.23
N THR A 522 -4.51 18.73 7.86
CA THR A 522 -3.18 19.35 7.85
C THR A 522 -2.54 19.26 6.46
N ALA A 523 -2.72 18.13 5.77
CA ALA A 523 -2.26 17.97 4.39
C ALA A 523 -2.97 18.92 3.43
N GLU A 524 -4.29 19.13 3.58
CA GLU A 524 -5.06 20.08 2.79
C GLU A 524 -4.62 21.53 3.03
N ALA A 525 -4.52 21.95 4.29
CA ALA A 525 -4.04 23.29 4.67
C ALA A 525 -2.65 23.57 4.06
N ARG A 526 -1.75 22.59 4.11
CA ARG A 526 -0.42 22.71 3.50
C ARG A 526 -0.45 22.84 1.98
N ARG A 527 -1.37 22.16 1.29
CA ARG A 527 -1.53 22.35 -0.16
C ARG A 527 -2.05 23.76 -0.46
N GLY A 528 -3.03 24.24 0.31
CA GLY A 528 -3.51 25.62 0.24
C GLY A 528 -2.39 26.63 0.42
N MET A 529 -1.53 26.42 1.42
CA MET A 529 -0.38 27.28 1.70
C MET A 529 0.67 27.31 0.58
N ARG A 530 0.96 26.16 -0.04
CA ARG A 530 1.86 26.12 -1.19
C ARG A 530 1.27 26.88 -2.37
N GLY A 531 -0.03 26.68 -2.64
CA GLY A 531 -0.74 27.44 -3.67
C GLY A 531 -0.71 28.95 -3.40
N TYR A 532 -0.83 29.36 -2.14
CA TYR A 532 -0.70 30.75 -1.73
C TYR A 532 0.72 31.31 -1.98
N ILE A 533 1.77 30.56 -1.64
CA ILE A 533 3.16 30.96 -1.94
C ILE A 533 3.40 31.04 -3.46
N GLU A 534 2.89 30.08 -4.23
CA GLU A 534 2.99 30.10 -5.70
C GLU A 534 2.29 31.33 -6.29
N TRP A 535 1.13 31.70 -5.74
CA TRP A 535 0.44 32.93 -6.12
C TRP A 535 1.27 34.19 -5.82
N LEU A 536 1.88 34.28 -4.62
CA LEU A 536 2.77 35.38 -4.26
C LEU A 536 4.00 35.47 -5.18
N GLU A 537 4.62 34.34 -5.51
CA GLU A 537 5.71 34.31 -6.49
C GLU A 537 5.23 34.75 -7.88
N GLY A 538 4.00 34.39 -8.27
CA GLY A 538 3.34 34.81 -9.50
C GLY A 538 3.35 36.33 -9.68
N ILE A 539 3.08 37.10 -8.62
CA ILE A 539 3.09 38.58 -8.66
C ILE A 539 4.44 39.12 -9.20
N SER A 540 5.56 38.55 -8.74
CA SER A 540 6.89 38.96 -9.23
C SER A 540 7.17 38.54 -10.66
N ARG A 541 6.63 37.39 -11.09
CA ARG A 541 6.78 36.89 -12.47
C ARG A 541 6.01 37.74 -13.46
N GLU A 542 4.86 38.28 -13.05
CA GLU A 542 4.05 39.18 -13.89
C GLU A 542 4.82 40.46 -14.27
N GLU A 543 5.59 41.06 -13.36
CA GLU A 543 6.43 42.22 -13.72
C GLU A 543 7.49 41.85 -14.78
N ALA A 544 8.15 40.70 -14.60
CA ALA A 544 9.15 40.23 -15.55
C ALA A 544 8.54 39.95 -16.93
N GLU A 545 7.31 39.44 -16.97
CA GLU A 545 6.57 39.22 -18.20
C GLU A 545 6.20 40.55 -18.88
N LEU A 546 5.75 41.56 -18.14
CA LEU A 546 5.45 42.88 -18.69
C LEU A 546 6.69 43.53 -19.32
N ARG A 547 7.85 43.45 -18.65
CA ARG A 547 9.13 43.95 -19.21
C ARG A 547 9.50 43.24 -20.50
N ARG A 548 9.37 41.91 -20.54
CA ARG A 548 9.63 41.12 -21.74
C ARG A 548 8.71 41.52 -22.89
N ARG A 549 7.40 41.68 -22.61
CA ARG A 549 6.43 42.12 -23.63
C ARG A 549 6.75 43.53 -24.15
N LEU A 550 7.21 44.43 -23.29
CA LEU A 550 7.62 45.78 -23.69
C LEU A 550 8.84 45.74 -24.65
N GLU A 551 9.84 44.91 -24.36
CA GLU A 551 10.99 44.68 -25.25
C GLU A 551 10.55 44.09 -26.60
N GLU A 552 9.62 43.13 -26.57
CA GLU A 552 9.04 42.53 -27.77
C GLU A 552 8.32 43.58 -28.63
N VAL A 553 7.51 44.46 -28.04
CA VAL A 553 6.87 45.60 -28.73
C VAL A 553 7.92 46.51 -29.37
N GLY A 554 8.95 46.91 -28.63
CA GLY A 554 10.02 47.74 -29.19
C GLY A 554 10.77 47.06 -30.35
N SER A 555 10.84 45.72 -30.36
CA SER A 555 11.38 44.97 -31.50
C SER A 555 10.42 44.94 -32.70
N ARG A 556 9.11 44.82 -32.47
CA ARG A 556 8.08 44.81 -33.52
C ARG A 556 7.99 46.17 -34.22
N LEU A 557 7.92 47.27 -33.46
CA LEU A 557 7.89 48.63 -34.02
C LEU A 557 9.12 48.92 -34.90
N ARG A 558 10.32 48.51 -34.45
CA ARG A 558 11.54 48.63 -35.26
C ARG A 558 11.50 47.82 -36.56
N ARG A 559 10.89 46.62 -36.54
CA ARG A 559 10.69 45.84 -37.77
C ARG A 559 9.70 46.51 -38.72
N LEU A 560 8.59 47.03 -38.19
CA LEU A 560 7.60 47.75 -38.99
C LEU A 560 8.22 48.98 -39.67
N SER A 561 9.00 49.75 -38.91
CA SER A 561 9.78 50.88 -39.42
C SER A 561 10.72 50.47 -40.58
N GLN A 562 11.48 49.37 -40.41
CA GLN A 562 12.33 48.83 -41.49
C GLN A 562 11.55 48.38 -42.72
N GLU A 563 10.33 47.85 -42.55
CA GLU A 563 9.48 47.47 -43.67
C GLU A 563 8.95 48.67 -44.45
N ILE A 564 8.59 49.76 -43.74
CA ILE A 564 8.21 51.04 -44.36
C ILE A 564 9.40 51.61 -45.15
N GLU A 565 10.61 51.56 -44.58
CA GLU A 565 11.82 52.07 -45.23
C GLU A 565 12.16 51.38 -46.56
N ARG A 566 11.84 50.08 -46.66
CA ARG A 566 12.07 49.28 -47.88
C ARG A 566 11.15 49.64 -49.04
N VAL A 567 10.10 50.42 -48.80
CA VAL A 567 9.08 50.74 -49.80
C VAL A 567 9.37 52.09 -50.46
N PHE A 568 9.42 52.11 -51.80
CA PHE A 568 9.82 53.28 -52.61
C PHE A 568 8.72 54.36 -52.72
N TYR A 569 8.30 54.94 -51.60
CA TYR A 569 7.26 55.96 -51.54
C TYR A 569 7.76 57.39 -51.36
N THR A 570 7.01 58.36 -51.91
CA THR A 570 7.31 59.80 -51.84
C THR A 570 6.89 60.48 -50.55
N ASP A 571 5.88 59.98 -49.84
CA ASP A 571 5.52 60.50 -48.51
C ASP A 571 5.30 59.38 -47.50
N ARG A 572 6.26 59.23 -46.58
CA ARG A 572 6.27 58.24 -45.48
C ARG A 572 5.99 58.89 -44.12
N THR A 573 5.90 60.22 -44.10
CA THR A 573 5.77 61.06 -42.91
C THR A 573 4.66 60.59 -41.96
N PRO A 574 3.42 60.28 -42.41
CA PRO A 574 2.34 59.90 -41.48
C PRO A 574 2.59 58.59 -40.73
N TYR A 575 3.32 57.63 -41.33
CA TYR A 575 3.67 56.37 -40.65
C TYR A 575 4.79 56.57 -39.64
N HIS A 576 5.80 57.39 -40.01
CA HIS A 576 6.88 57.72 -39.08
C HIS A 576 6.40 58.54 -37.89
N GLU A 577 5.45 59.46 -38.07
CA GLU A 577 4.86 60.22 -36.97
C GLU A 577 4.11 59.29 -36.00
N ARG A 578 3.26 58.39 -36.50
CA ARG A 578 2.53 57.42 -35.66
C ARG A 578 3.48 56.47 -34.93
N LEU A 579 4.49 55.94 -35.62
CA LEU A 579 5.50 55.07 -35.00
C LEU A 579 6.35 55.81 -33.97
N ALA A 580 6.75 57.05 -34.24
CA ALA A 580 7.53 57.86 -33.31
C ALA A 580 6.75 58.13 -32.02
N VAL A 581 5.44 58.36 -32.10
CA VAL A 581 4.59 58.52 -30.90
C VAL A 581 4.61 57.24 -30.05
N LEU A 582 4.43 56.07 -30.64
CA LEU A 582 4.48 54.79 -29.93
C LEU A 582 5.89 54.49 -29.37
N GLU A 583 6.94 54.72 -30.16
CA GLU A 583 8.32 54.54 -29.71
C GLU A 583 8.70 55.49 -28.57
N GLN A 584 8.16 56.71 -28.57
CA GLN A 584 8.37 57.69 -27.50
C GLN A 584 7.70 57.28 -26.18
N GLU A 585 6.67 56.44 -26.21
CA GLU A 585 6.04 55.90 -25.01
C GLU A 585 6.85 54.74 -24.39
N LEU A 586 7.72 54.05 -25.13
CA LEU A 586 8.50 52.93 -24.59
C LEU A 586 9.39 53.32 -23.37
N PRO A 587 10.18 54.41 -23.41
CA PRO A 587 10.94 54.86 -22.24
C PRO A 587 10.04 55.31 -21.09
N ALA A 588 8.84 55.84 -21.39
CA ALA A 588 7.87 56.21 -20.36
C ALA A 588 7.34 54.97 -19.63
N TRP A 589 7.10 53.87 -20.35
CA TRP A 589 6.74 52.57 -19.77
C TRP A 589 7.86 51.97 -18.91
N GLU A 590 9.12 52.03 -19.37
CA GLU A 590 10.27 51.63 -18.55
C GLU A 590 10.38 52.46 -17.26
N GLY A 591 10.12 53.76 -17.35
CA GLY A 591 10.05 54.66 -16.20
C GLY A 591 8.95 54.26 -15.20
N ARG A 592 7.75 53.96 -15.69
CA ARG A 592 6.62 53.50 -14.87
C ARG A 592 6.92 52.17 -14.17
N LEU A 593 7.47 51.19 -14.89
CA LEU A 593 7.87 49.89 -14.34
C LEU A 593 9.03 49.97 -13.34
N SER A 594 9.73 51.10 -13.29
CA SER A 594 10.82 51.37 -12.33
C SER A 594 10.34 52.04 -11.04
N LEU A 595 9.10 52.53 -10.99
CA LEU A 595 8.54 53.14 -9.78
C LEU A 595 8.37 52.10 -8.67
N ARG A 596 8.64 52.51 -7.42
CA ARG A 596 8.47 51.66 -6.22
C ARG A 596 7.78 52.47 -5.11
N PRO A 597 6.71 51.94 -4.49
CA PRO A 597 6.02 50.70 -4.82
C PRO A 597 5.25 50.80 -6.15
N LEU A 598 5.22 49.70 -6.92
CA LEU A 598 4.56 49.60 -8.23
C LEU A 598 3.11 49.14 -8.08
N ASP A 599 2.16 49.87 -8.64
CA ASP A 599 0.78 49.37 -8.81
C ASP A 599 0.72 48.46 -10.04
N LEU A 600 0.94 47.17 -9.83
CA LEU A 600 0.98 46.19 -10.92
C LEU A 600 -0.38 46.04 -11.61
N ALA A 601 -1.49 46.15 -10.86
CA ALA A 601 -2.83 46.00 -11.41
C ALA A 601 -3.18 47.14 -12.36
N GLN A 602 -2.92 48.39 -11.93
CA GLN A 602 -3.13 49.55 -12.77
C GLN A 602 -2.22 49.50 -14.01
N VAL A 603 -0.93 49.19 -13.83
CA VAL A 603 0.03 49.13 -14.94
C VAL A 603 -0.35 48.06 -15.96
N LYS A 604 -0.89 46.91 -15.53
CA LYS A 604 -1.32 45.83 -16.42
C LYS A 604 -2.50 46.24 -17.30
N GLU A 605 -3.49 46.93 -16.73
CA GLU A 605 -4.64 47.44 -17.48
C GLU A 605 -4.24 48.52 -18.47
N GLU A 606 -3.46 49.51 -18.04
CA GLU A 606 -2.98 50.57 -18.93
C GLU A 606 -2.07 50.00 -20.05
N PHE A 607 -1.20 49.05 -19.72
CA PHE A 607 -0.31 48.43 -20.70
C PHE A 607 -1.06 47.59 -21.72
N ARG A 608 -2.17 46.95 -21.31
CA ARG A 608 -3.07 46.26 -22.24
C ARG A 608 -3.64 47.22 -23.28
N THR A 609 -4.13 48.39 -22.87
CA THR A 609 -4.63 49.41 -23.81
C THR A 609 -3.52 49.87 -24.77
N TYR A 610 -2.29 50.03 -24.28
CA TYR A 610 -1.15 50.35 -25.13
C TYR A 610 -0.83 49.24 -26.16
N LEU A 611 -0.88 47.97 -25.74
CA LEU A 611 -0.70 46.83 -26.66
C LEU A 611 -1.78 46.81 -27.75
N GLU A 612 -3.04 47.04 -27.39
CA GLU A 612 -4.16 47.11 -28.34
C GLU A 612 -3.96 48.24 -29.38
N LEU A 613 -3.41 49.40 -28.95
CA LEU A 613 -3.07 50.50 -29.86
C LEU A 613 -1.91 50.14 -30.80
N VAL A 614 -0.86 49.52 -30.28
CA VAL A 614 0.28 49.05 -31.10
C VAL A 614 -0.20 48.05 -32.15
N GLU A 615 -1.02 47.08 -31.75
CA GLU A 615 -1.58 46.07 -32.66
C GLU A 615 -2.42 46.72 -33.76
N ALA A 616 -3.30 47.67 -33.41
CA ALA A 616 -4.10 48.39 -34.40
C ALA A 616 -3.25 49.15 -35.42
N VAL A 617 -2.17 49.82 -34.98
CA VAL A 617 -1.26 50.55 -35.87
C VAL A 617 -0.45 49.60 -36.74
N GLU A 618 0.01 48.48 -36.20
CA GLU A 618 0.71 47.45 -36.97
C GLU A 618 -0.19 46.86 -38.06
N GLU A 619 -1.43 46.49 -37.72
CA GLU A 619 -2.40 45.94 -38.68
C GLU A 619 -2.74 46.94 -39.78
N GLU A 620 -3.02 48.20 -39.43
CA GLU A 620 -3.34 49.25 -40.40
C GLU A 620 -2.16 49.47 -41.36
N THR A 621 -0.95 49.59 -40.81
CA THR A 621 0.28 49.81 -41.59
C THR A 621 0.57 48.62 -42.50
N HIS A 622 0.44 47.38 -42.00
CA HIS A 622 0.63 46.20 -42.83
C HIS A 622 -0.42 46.10 -43.95
N ALA A 623 -1.68 46.40 -43.68
CA ALA A 623 -2.74 46.43 -44.68
C ALA A 623 -2.42 47.47 -45.78
N ASP A 624 -1.92 48.63 -45.41
CA ASP A 624 -1.54 49.68 -46.33
C ASP A 624 -0.32 49.30 -47.18
N LEU A 625 0.71 48.72 -46.58
CA LEU A 625 1.88 48.19 -47.28
C LEU A 625 1.52 47.04 -48.24
N GLN A 626 0.54 46.21 -47.91
CA GLN A 626 0.04 45.16 -48.80
C GLN A 626 -0.74 45.76 -49.97
N ALA A 627 -1.69 46.66 -49.70
CA ALA A 627 -2.47 47.34 -50.73
C ALA A 627 -1.57 48.06 -51.73
N LEU A 628 -0.51 48.68 -51.22
CA LEU A 628 0.55 49.32 -51.98
C LEU A 628 1.29 48.37 -52.92
N ARG A 629 1.80 47.25 -52.40
CA ARG A 629 2.53 46.26 -53.20
C ARG A 629 1.65 45.68 -54.31
N GLU A 630 0.37 45.46 -54.02
CA GLU A 630 -0.60 44.97 -55.00
C GLU A 630 -0.93 46.03 -56.06
N ALA A 631 -1.16 47.28 -55.66
CA ALA A 631 -1.41 48.38 -56.58
C ALA A 631 -0.22 48.59 -57.52
N GLU A 632 1.01 48.62 -56.99
CA GLU A 632 2.24 48.77 -57.77
C GLU A 632 2.39 47.64 -58.82
N ARG A 633 2.26 46.38 -58.39
CA ARG A 633 2.32 45.22 -59.30
C ARG A 633 1.28 45.31 -60.41
N THR A 634 0.05 45.66 -60.05
CA THR A 634 -1.07 45.73 -60.99
C THR A 634 -0.88 46.88 -61.98
N VAL A 635 -0.46 48.07 -61.51
CA VAL A 635 -0.16 49.21 -62.38
C VAL A 635 0.99 48.88 -63.33
N LEU A 636 2.10 48.31 -62.84
CA LEU A 636 3.24 47.91 -63.68
C LEU A 636 2.84 46.88 -64.73
N HIS A 637 2.05 45.87 -64.37
CA HIS A 637 1.57 44.86 -65.29
C HIS A 637 0.67 45.44 -66.39
N LEU A 638 -0.27 46.32 -66.01
CA LEU A 638 -1.27 46.86 -66.92
C LEU A 638 -0.77 48.07 -67.75
N ASN A 639 0.36 48.68 -67.37
CA ASN A 639 0.90 49.85 -68.06
C ASN A 639 1.21 49.59 -69.55
N ALA A 640 1.53 48.34 -69.93
CA ALA A 640 1.73 47.96 -71.32
C ALA A 640 0.48 48.18 -72.21
N TYR A 641 -0.71 48.16 -71.61
CA TYR A 641 -2.00 48.24 -72.31
C TYR A 641 -2.66 49.61 -72.19
N ARG A 642 -1.98 50.58 -71.56
CA ARG A 642 -2.52 51.91 -71.21
C ARG A 642 -3.06 52.69 -72.42
N PHE A 643 -2.41 52.55 -73.57
CA PHE A 643 -2.77 53.27 -74.80
C PHE A 643 -3.67 52.45 -75.73
N ASP A 644 -3.61 51.12 -75.63
CA ASP A 644 -4.41 50.21 -76.47
C ASP A 644 -5.86 50.12 -76.00
N VAL A 645 -6.10 50.30 -74.69
CA VAL A 645 -7.43 50.23 -74.08
C VAL A 645 -7.68 51.49 -73.23
N PRO A 646 -8.35 52.51 -73.77
CA PRO A 646 -8.54 53.80 -73.10
C PRO A 646 -9.25 53.69 -71.73
N GLU A 647 -10.15 52.73 -71.55
CA GLU A 647 -10.86 52.50 -70.28
C GLU A 647 -9.92 51.97 -69.18
N VAL A 648 -8.98 51.09 -69.52
CA VAL A 648 -7.94 50.60 -68.61
C VAL A 648 -6.97 51.75 -68.29
N GLY A 649 -6.57 52.51 -69.31
CA GLY A 649 -5.71 53.69 -69.13
C GLY A 649 -6.29 54.75 -68.19
N ARG A 650 -7.62 54.95 -68.20
CA ARG A 650 -8.31 55.85 -67.26
C ARG A 650 -8.20 55.36 -65.82
N TRP A 651 -8.53 54.11 -65.55
CA TRP A 651 -8.46 53.55 -64.19
C TRP A 651 -7.03 53.46 -63.66
N LEU A 652 -6.04 53.21 -64.54
CA LEU A 652 -4.63 53.28 -64.18
C LEU A 652 -4.20 54.70 -63.80
N MET A 653 -4.68 55.71 -64.51
CA MET A 653 -4.39 57.11 -64.17
C MET A 653 -5.01 57.49 -62.81
N GLU A 654 -6.24 57.05 -62.54
CA GLU A 654 -6.89 57.25 -61.24
C GLU A 654 -6.16 56.48 -60.12
N ALA A 655 -5.68 55.26 -60.40
CA ALA A 655 -4.86 54.48 -59.48
C ALA A 655 -3.49 55.12 -59.20
N GLU A 656 -2.80 55.61 -60.23
CA GLU A 656 -1.52 56.33 -60.11
C GLU A 656 -1.69 57.63 -59.31
N ASN A 657 -2.75 58.41 -59.58
CA ASN A 657 -3.03 59.61 -58.80
C ASN A 657 -3.29 59.28 -57.32
N ALA A 658 -4.12 58.27 -57.04
CA ALA A 658 -4.36 57.81 -55.66
C ALA A 658 -3.08 57.25 -55.00
N PHE A 659 -2.20 56.62 -55.79
CA PHE A 659 -0.90 56.12 -55.35
C PHE A 659 0.03 57.29 -54.96
N TRP A 660 0.14 58.33 -55.80
CA TRP A 660 0.92 59.53 -55.51
C TRP A 660 0.36 60.32 -54.32
N ASP A 661 -0.96 60.30 -54.11
CA ASP A 661 -1.65 60.97 -53.00
C ASP A 661 -1.56 60.21 -51.65
N GLY A 662 -0.90 59.05 -51.57
CA GLY A 662 -0.80 58.30 -50.32
C GLY A 662 -2.01 57.40 -50.00
N ARG A 663 -3.01 57.31 -50.90
CA ARG A 663 -4.28 56.58 -50.67
C ARG A 663 -4.23 55.15 -51.21
N PHE A 664 -3.42 54.29 -50.60
CA PHE A 664 -3.05 52.97 -51.16
C PHE A 664 -4.21 51.99 -51.31
N ARG A 665 -5.16 51.99 -50.38
CA ARG A 665 -6.36 51.14 -50.48
C ARG A 665 -7.25 51.56 -51.65
N GLU A 666 -7.37 52.86 -51.90
CA GLU A 666 -8.09 53.39 -53.06
C GLU A 666 -7.33 53.11 -54.36
N ALA A 667 -6.00 53.29 -54.37
CA ALA A 667 -5.13 52.95 -55.49
C ALA A 667 -5.24 51.46 -55.86
N GLN A 668 -5.21 50.56 -54.87
CA GLN A 668 -5.45 49.13 -55.04
C GLN A 668 -6.84 48.86 -55.62
N THR A 669 -7.87 49.56 -55.14
CA THR A 669 -9.24 49.41 -55.64
C THR A 669 -9.35 49.83 -57.11
N PHE A 670 -8.75 50.97 -57.49
CA PHE A 670 -8.72 51.42 -58.88
C PHE A 670 -7.88 50.50 -59.78
N ALA A 671 -6.75 50.00 -59.29
CA ALA A 671 -5.91 49.06 -60.01
C ALA A 671 -6.64 47.73 -60.25
N ARG A 672 -7.35 47.19 -59.24
CA ARG A 672 -8.22 46.01 -59.39
C ARG A 672 -9.35 46.26 -60.39
N ARG A 673 -9.98 47.44 -60.38
CA ARG A 673 -10.99 47.82 -61.39
C ARG A 673 -10.41 47.89 -62.80
N ALA A 674 -9.19 48.37 -62.97
CA ALA A 674 -8.49 48.37 -64.26
C ALA A 674 -8.28 46.92 -64.77
N LEU A 675 -7.84 46.03 -63.87
CA LEU A 675 -7.67 44.60 -64.16
C LEU A 675 -9.00 43.93 -64.55
N ASP A 676 -10.06 44.17 -63.78
CA ASP A 676 -11.41 43.64 -64.04
C ASP A 676 -11.98 44.16 -65.37
N THR A 677 -11.67 45.41 -65.73
CA THR A 677 -12.15 46.02 -66.98
C THR A 677 -11.45 45.38 -68.18
N GLY A 678 -10.12 45.25 -68.16
CA GLY A 678 -9.42 44.64 -69.28
C GLY A 678 -9.63 43.12 -69.39
N THR A 679 -9.91 42.41 -68.27
CA THR A 679 -10.34 41.00 -68.34
C THR A 679 -11.71 40.86 -68.98
N LYS A 680 -12.70 41.70 -68.62
CA LYS A 680 -14.04 41.72 -69.25
C LYS A 680 -14.01 42.06 -70.74
N LEU A 681 -13.08 42.92 -71.15
CA LEU A 681 -12.86 43.27 -72.56
C LEU A 681 -12.08 42.19 -73.33
N GLY A 682 -11.68 41.09 -72.68
CA GLY A 682 -10.97 39.97 -73.30
C GLY A 682 -9.51 40.28 -73.67
N VAL A 683 -8.96 41.37 -73.14
CA VAL A 683 -7.60 41.87 -73.45
C VAL A 683 -6.54 41.01 -72.75
N PHE A 684 -6.87 40.46 -71.59
CA PHE A 684 -5.99 39.61 -70.78
C PHE A 684 -6.40 38.14 -70.90
N GLN A 685 -6.04 37.49 -72.00
CA GLN A 685 -6.20 36.03 -72.11
C GLN A 685 -5.03 35.32 -71.42
N GLY A 686 -5.26 34.85 -70.19
CA GLY A 686 -4.46 33.76 -69.59
C GLY A 686 -3.28 34.13 -68.69
N THR A 687 -3.04 35.41 -68.39
CA THR A 687 -2.08 35.80 -67.35
C THR A 687 -2.80 36.50 -66.21
N ALA A 688 -3.05 35.78 -65.12
CA ALA A 688 -3.28 36.44 -63.84
C ALA A 688 -1.97 37.16 -63.42
N PRO A 689 -2.05 38.34 -62.80
CA PRO A 689 -0.88 39.07 -62.31
C PRO A 689 -0.11 38.31 -61.21
#